data_AF-O52781-F1
#
_entry.id   AF-O52781-F1
#
_cell.length_a   1.000
_cell.length_b   1.000
_cell.length_c   1.000
_cell.angle_alpha   90.00
_cell.angle_beta   90.00
_cell.angle_gamma   90.00
#
_symmetry.space_group_name_H-M   'P 1'
#
loop_
_entity.id
_entity.type
_entity.pdbx_description
1 polymer ?
#
loop_
_entity_poly.entity_id
_entity_poly.type
_entity_poly.pdbx_seq_one_letter_code
_entity_poly.pdbx_strand_id
1 'polypeptide(L)'
;MISKSEVSELFIVLFGRPTEGEGNTYWVNESSANGWGMIETSNAILNLDITKSFLGETLNNNESFVKHLFKNAVNLTEFVSDEQKAGLKYWVDLLDNGTVSKADLVGHFVNAAKDPSNAGANQDLFNNKVIVSNYVADTIAKLPLDGLTPDQQNALIQKTVDIINNVTSNSSSVESAKGEVDGLKESIDEAGLNKIALTTENDTITGTEGGDLISGVVGTAAESTLNPGDKIDGGAGNDVLKVDLKNNFKGLKDDGYIKNIEKLSLTNSSVSNRTFDAKGIDGLQTVALSGEKGISVTNLANIVDVELTNLKADKFNVDSIYADKVLDGSADVQNLKVNGVGAKGASVAITADKIETLNLNTTGSQSFVSADVASISVKGNANLSLATGAKTTTLDASSFGGALDADLSTSASVTSIKGGNGNDKITIKDVAVNVAIDGGAGNDELVIKGSTADTLQPTLTNIEKVTVDGNTKDLTLSLKKAQSVTESSFKNIAKTVTESNGNVETVNILANNATDKAVTINDESLKTINFSDVDDKGASVRAKGKIVADKATELTINSNKVTAAADAVVQAANATKIDINAAKDTVGLTLGGVAKLTDLTVNNKGAFALTGANATDLDSVKNLSVNTEGAFSIATATSLKNLNNLSLNGVSADLNSVNVGTATLASLEANINVSGEFKLGTTTAKGDVDFNIENVGALTLGAITSSTGNASVIISSATGNVTLGAVSATQGNLTLNAGNTLGNITIGALAGDIVSVDLGGVLGTINSASGNKVEITSNEVTYVGSEISKNVVEITAAAGGTDLNAQVIGGAAADDALTIIGKGDTQTITASGDLSGGTLTLTLTDATKLSSLDISGVKGLSAATAIDLKNVSVENKLIVDIQGSDAAETITANSTSATLTAITLSGDLGGGANTVTVAPDAAAVAITTIDLSGLSATGGTLSGTITHNAAQTALTTIKGSAGNDTITIGKVNDGLTVTGGAGNDVFNVTAAKIVTADTPEHATITDFSAGDSIKFAASVTAYGNVGTVAGDTLKAAIKAAIALTDKAPGITSADKETTVYGFTYNGDNYLFYNNANGSDSTTVDDVLVKLTGTTVDLDSISLDGATGVTIA
;
A
#
# COMPACT_ATOMS: atom_id res chain seq x y z
N MET A 1 7.36 -70.48 -0.75
CA MET A 1 8.15 -70.54 -2.00
C MET A 1 8.32 -69.12 -2.48
N ILE A 2 9.53 -68.74 -2.87
CA ILE A 2 9.83 -67.39 -3.35
C ILE A 2 9.29 -67.18 -4.77
N SER A 3 8.81 -65.98 -5.06
CA SER A 3 8.29 -65.53 -6.35
C SER A 3 9.36 -64.79 -7.18
N LYS A 4 9.08 -64.58 -8.48
CA LYS A 4 9.92 -63.76 -9.38
C LYS A 4 10.21 -62.38 -8.78
N SER A 5 9.18 -61.72 -8.25
CA SER A 5 9.30 -60.38 -7.65
C SER A 5 10.14 -60.39 -6.40
N GLU A 6 10.01 -61.40 -5.55
CA GLU A 6 10.84 -61.54 -4.35
C GLU A 6 12.33 -61.80 -4.69
N VAL A 7 12.63 -62.52 -5.78
CA VAL A 7 14.02 -62.64 -6.29
C VAL A 7 14.54 -61.30 -6.81
N SER A 8 13.73 -60.54 -7.55
CA SER A 8 14.07 -59.17 -7.98
C SER A 8 14.35 -58.25 -6.79
N GLU A 9 13.54 -58.31 -5.75
CA GLU A 9 13.72 -57.55 -4.51
C GLU A 9 15.07 -57.85 -3.85
N LEU A 10 15.42 -59.14 -3.72
CA LEU A 10 16.73 -59.55 -3.19
C LEU A 10 17.88 -58.99 -4.01
N PHE A 11 17.80 -59.03 -5.33
CA PHE A 11 18.88 -58.54 -6.19
C PHE A 11 19.02 -57.02 -6.16
N ILE A 12 17.90 -56.29 -6.11
CA ILE A 12 17.92 -54.84 -5.91
C ILE A 12 18.60 -54.54 -4.59
N VAL A 13 18.12 -55.11 -3.48
CA VAL A 13 18.64 -54.77 -2.15
C VAL A 13 20.11 -55.20 -1.96
N LEU A 14 20.50 -56.39 -2.42
CA LEU A 14 21.85 -56.93 -2.24
C LEU A 14 22.87 -56.41 -3.25
N PHE A 15 22.47 -56.15 -4.50
CA PHE A 15 23.41 -55.85 -5.59
C PHE A 15 23.16 -54.51 -6.28
N GLY A 16 22.06 -53.82 -6.00
CA GLY A 16 21.71 -52.55 -6.64
C GLY A 16 21.44 -52.69 -8.14
N ARG A 17 21.03 -53.88 -8.59
CA ARG A 17 20.85 -54.21 -10.01
C ARG A 17 19.61 -55.06 -10.24
N PRO A 18 19.04 -55.06 -11.45
CA PRO A 18 17.94 -55.95 -11.79
C PRO A 18 18.43 -57.38 -12.01
N THR A 19 17.51 -58.34 -11.99
CA THR A 19 17.79 -59.74 -12.39
C THR A 19 17.50 -59.96 -13.85
N GLU A 20 18.38 -60.66 -14.56
CA GLU A 20 18.10 -61.25 -15.87
C GLU A 20 17.23 -62.51 -15.73
N GLY A 21 16.57 -62.93 -16.82
CA GLY A 21 15.58 -64.00 -16.81
C GLY A 21 16.10 -65.36 -16.34
N GLU A 22 17.23 -65.82 -16.87
CA GLU A 22 17.86 -67.07 -16.48
C GLU A 22 18.31 -67.03 -15.00
N GLY A 23 18.89 -65.91 -14.58
CA GLY A 23 19.32 -65.70 -13.19
C GLY A 23 18.14 -65.71 -12.23
N ASN A 24 17.04 -65.02 -12.56
CA ASN A 24 15.82 -65.00 -11.75
C ASN A 24 15.21 -66.42 -11.65
N THR A 25 15.05 -67.08 -12.80
CA THR A 25 14.47 -68.43 -12.90
C THR A 25 15.28 -69.46 -12.12
N TYR A 26 16.61 -69.38 -12.18
CA TYR A 26 17.50 -70.22 -11.39
C TYR A 26 17.17 -70.10 -9.89
N TRP A 27 17.10 -68.88 -9.35
CA TRP A 27 16.84 -68.68 -7.93
C TRP A 27 15.41 -69.07 -7.51
N VAL A 28 14.41 -68.84 -8.35
CA VAL A 28 13.04 -69.32 -8.10
C VAL A 28 13.00 -70.85 -8.03
N ASN A 29 13.63 -71.54 -8.98
CA ASN A 29 13.65 -73.00 -9.06
C ASN A 29 14.46 -73.62 -7.92
N GLU A 30 15.66 -73.10 -7.66
CA GLU A 30 16.54 -73.58 -6.58
C GLU A 30 15.86 -73.44 -5.22
N SER A 31 15.20 -72.30 -4.98
CA SER A 31 14.45 -72.08 -3.75
C SER A 31 13.25 -73.02 -3.66
N SER A 32 12.54 -73.24 -4.77
CA SER A 32 11.39 -74.15 -4.80
C SER A 32 11.78 -75.61 -4.55
N ALA A 33 12.90 -76.06 -5.14
CA ALA A 33 13.42 -77.42 -4.96
C ALA A 33 13.84 -77.71 -3.52
N ASN A 34 14.34 -76.68 -2.82
CA ASN A 34 14.80 -76.79 -1.44
C ASN A 34 13.77 -76.30 -0.40
N GLY A 35 12.59 -75.84 -0.81
CA GLY A 35 11.53 -75.33 0.08
C GLY A 35 11.86 -74.01 0.77
N TRP A 36 12.76 -73.20 0.19
CA TRP A 36 13.24 -71.93 0.75
C TRP A 36 12.23 -70.78 0.55
N GLY A 37 12.13 -69.92 1.56
CA GLY A 37 11.49 -68.60 1.48
C GLY A 37 12.53 -67.48 1.31
N MET A 38 12.08 -66.23 1.41
CA MET A 38 12.92 -65.03 1.24
C MET A 38 14.24 -65.09 2.03
N ILE A 39 14.17 -65.50 3.30
CA ILE A 39 15.31 -65.54 4.21
C ILE A 39 16.30 -66.63 3.83
N GLU A 40 15.82 -67.86 3.61
CA GLU A 40 16.69 -68.98 3.24
C GLU A 40 17.36 -68.75 1.88
N THR A 41 16.62 -68.17 0.92
CA THR A 41 17.18 -67.77 -0.38
C THR A 41 18.22 -66.67 -0.22
N SER A 42 17.95 -65.64 0.58
CA SER A 42 18.96 -64.60 0.88
C SER A 42 20.21 -65.19 1.53
N ASN A 43 20.06 -66.17 2.42
CA ASN A 43 21.18 -66.85 3.06
C ASN A 43 22.00 -67.67 2.05
N ALA A 44 21.33 -68.36 1.12
CA ALA A 44 22.00 -69.09 0.06
C ALA A 44 22.80 -68.14 -0.86
N ILE A 45 22.21 -67.01 -1.27
CA ILE A 45 22.88 -65.98 -2.10
C ILE A 45 24.10 -65.40 -1.38
N LEU A 46 23.95 -64.95 -0.13
CA LEU A 46 25.04 -64.36 0.67
C LEU A 46 26.22 -65.32 0.90
N ASN A 47 25.97 -66.63 0.87
CA ASN A 47 27.01 -67.63 1.08
C ASN A 47 27.83 -67.97 -0.17
N LEU A 48 27.42 -67.51 -1.36
CA LEU A 48 28.20 -67.69 -2.58
C LEU A 48 29.52 -66.90 -2.53
N ASP A 49 30.60 -67.50 -3.03
CA ASP A 49 31.92 -66.86 -3.08
C ASP A 49 31.92 -65.59 -3.94
N ILE A 50 31.13 -65.57 -5.02
CA ILE A 50 30.97 -64.39 -5.87
C ILE A 50 30.29 -63.23 -5.13
N THR A 51 29.30 -63.52 -4.28
CA THR A 51 28.60 -62.51 -3.47
C THR A 51 29.46 -61.98 -2.34
N LYS A 52 30.21 -62.87 -1.68
CA LYS A 52 31.24 -62.48 -0.69
C LYS A 52 32.31 -61.58 -1.31
N SER A 53 32.76 -61.91 -2.52
CA SER A 53 33.71 -61.10 -3.28
C SER A 53 33.13 -59.73 -3.65
N PHE A 54 31.89 -59.68 -4.14
CA PHE A 54 31.20 -58.43 -4.51
C PHE A 54 30.99 -57.49 -3.31
N LEU A 55 30.48 -58.01 -2.19
CA LEU A 55 30.22 -57.20 -1.00
C LEU A 55 31.51 -56.83 -0.26
N GLY A 56 32.56 -57.66 -0.34
CA GLY A 56 33.85 -57.43 0.27
C GLY A 56 33.73 -57.07 1.76
N GLU A 57 34.40 -55.99 2.18
CA GLU A 57 34.38 -55.50 3.57
C GLU A 57 32.98 -55.07 4.05
N THR A 58 32.05 -54.75 3.13
CA THR A 58 30.66 -54.44 3.47
C THR A 58 29.99 -55.61 4.19
N LEU A 59 30.34 -56.85 3.85
CA LEU A 59 29.81 -58.04 4.50
C LEU A 59 30.41 -58.27 5.90
N ASN A 60 31.52 -57.61 6.25
CA ASN A 60 32.19 -57.76 7.55
C ASN A 60 31.76 -56.70 8.57
N ASN A 61 31.11 -55.60 8.14
CA ASN A 61 30.68 -54.51 9.00
C ASN A 61 29.14 -54.37 8.98
N ASN A 62 28.50 -54.36 10.15
CA ASN A 62 27.04 -54.31 10.26
C ASN A 62 26.45 -52.98 9.78
N GLU A 63 27.07 -51.85 10.15
CA GLU A 63 26.63 -50.53 9.70
C GLU A 63 26.81 -50.35 8.19
N SER A 64 27.97 -50.73 7.63
CA SER A 64 28.21 -50.69 6.19
C SER A 64 27.22 -51.56 5.42
N PHE A 65 26.88 -52.75 5.95
CA PHE A 65 25.88 -53.63 5.35
C PHE A 65 24.50 -52.98 5.32
N VAL A 66 24.02 -52.42 6.45
CA VAL A 66 22.72 -51.74 6.51
C VAL A 66 22.68 -50.53 5.55
N LYS A 67 23.75 -49.71 5.52
CA LYS A 67 23.86 -48.58 4.59
C LYS A 67 23.78 -49.02 3.12
N HIS A 68 24.36 -50.17 2.79
CA HIS A 68 24.29 -50.74 1.44
C HIS A 68 22.85 -51.10 1.04
N LEU A 69 22.07 -51.69 1.94
CA LEU A 69 20.65 -52.02 1.68
C LEU A 69 19.83 -50.74 1.41
N PHE A 70 20.00 -49.71 2.24
CA PHE A 70 19.33 -48.42 2.08
C PHE A 70 19.73 -47.71 0.77
N LYS A 71 21.02 -47.69 0.44
CA LYS A 71 21.51 -47.14 -0.82
C LYS A 71 20.82 -47.81 -2.00
N ASN A 72 20.75 -49.13 -2.03
CA ASN A 72 20.22 -49.81 -3.21
C ASN A 72 18.70 -49.75 -3.30
N ALA A 73 17.99 -49.90 -2.17
CA ALA A 73 16.53 -49.92 -2.15
C ALA A 73 15.94 -48.54 -2.45
N VAL A 74 16.48 -47.48 -1.83
CA VAL A 74 15.84 -46.15 -1.79
C VAL A 74 16.82 -45.00 -2.05
N ASN A 75 18.00 -45.28 -2.62
CA ASN A 75 19.03 -44.28 -2.96
C ASN A 75 19.53 -43.45 -1.76
N LEU A 76 19.38 -43.95 -0.52
CA LEU A 76 19.80 -43.24 0.68
C LEU A 76 21.28 -43.54 0.98
N THR A 77 22.16 -42.58 0.66
CA THR A 77 23.61 -42.68 0.89
C THR A 77 24.09 -41.93 2.14
N GLU A 78 23.32 -40.96 2.62
CA GLU A 78 23.64 -40.13 3.78
C GLU A 78 22.49 -40.14 4.80
N PHE A 79 22.83 -40.23 6.10
CA PHE A 79 21.87 -40.30 7.21
C PHE A 79 22.01 -39.02 8.04
N VAL A 80 21.37 -37.95 7.58
CA VAL A 80 21.58 -36.59 8.07
C VAL A 80 20.57 -36.19 9.16
N SER A 81 19.31 -36.60 9.02
CA SER A 81 18.25 -36.30 10.00
C SER A 81 18.32 -37.22 11.22
N ASP A 82 17.76 -36.77 12.33
CA ASP A 82 17.76 -37.57 13.56
C ASP A 82 16.87 -38.82 13.42
N GLU A 83 15.79 -38.74 12.64
CA GLU A 83 14.96 -39.88 12.26
C GLU A 83 15.73 -40.87 11.38
N GLN A 84 16.52 -40.38 10.42
CA GLN A 84 17.36 -41.23 9.57
C GLN A 84 18.45 -41.94 10.39
N LYS A 85 19.12 -41.22 11.30
CA LYS A 85 20.12 -41.82 12.20
C LYS A 85 19.49 -42.84 13.14
N ALA A 86 18.31 -42.55 13.69
CA ALA A 86 17.56 -43.48 14.52
C ALA A 86 17.13 -44.73 13.75
N GLY A 87 16.67 -44.57 12.50
CA GLY A 87 16.34 -45.67 11.61
C GLY A 87 17.56 -46.54 11.28
N LEU A 88 18.69 -45.93 10.91
CA LEU A 88 19.96 -46.65 10.71
C LEU A 88 20.34 -47.43 11.95
N LYS A 89 20.31 -46.79 13.13
CA LYS A 89 20.65 -47.41 14.40
C LYS A 89 19.74 -48.62 14.70
N TYR A 90 18.44 -48.50 14.49
CA TYR A 90 17.49 -49.60 14.69
C TYR A 90 17.89 -50.84 13.89
N TRP A 91 18.17 -50.70 12.59
CA TRP A 91 18.57 -51.82 11.73
C TRP A 91 19.94 -52.40 12.09
N VAL A 92 20.90 -51.54 12.49
CA VAL A 92 22.23 -51.99 12.93
C VAL A 92 22.15 -52.74 14.27
N ASP A 93 21.36 -52.24 15.22
CA ASP A 93 21.17 -52.87 16.54
C ASP A 93 20.59 -54.30 16.42
N LEU A 94 19.74 -54.57 15.42
CA LEU A 94 19.22 -55.92 15.18
C LEU A 94 20.35 -56.92 14.87
N LEU A 95 21.39 -56.50 14.15
CA LEU A 95 22.57 -57.31 13.86
C LEU A 95 23.55 -57.34 15.05
N ASP A 96 23.86 -56.18 15.65
CA ASP A 96 24.84 -56.07 16.74
C ASP A 96 24.40 -56.84 17.99
N ASN A 97 23.09 -56.86 18.28
CA ASN A 97 22.52 -57.63 19.37
C ASN A 97 22.30 -59.11 19.02
N GLY A 98 22.64 -59.55 17.80
CA GLY A 98 22.41 -60.91 17.32
C GLY A 98 20.93 -61.29 17.26
N THR A 99 20.02 -60.31 17.16
CA THR A 99 18.57 -60.54 17.09
C THR A 99 18.17 -61.16 15.75
N VAL A 100 18.89 -60.81 14.69
CA VAL A 100 18.73 -61.35 13.34
C VAL A 100 20.10 -61.61 12.71
N SER A 101 20.23 -62.61 11.84
CA SER A 101 21.40 -62.75 10.97
C SER A 101 21.35 -61.73 9.82
N LYS A 102 22.43 -61.58 9.04
CA LYS A 102 22.41 -60.72 7.84
C LYS A 102 21.39 -61.17 6.79
N ALA A 103 21.16 -62.48 6.67
CA ALA A 103 20.13 -63.01 5.78
C ALA A 103 18.72 -62.69 6.29
N ASP A 104 18.48 -62.84 7.60
CA ASP A 104 17.21 -62.47 8.23
C ASP A 104 16.94 -60.97 8.08
N LEU A 105 17.97 -60.13 8.26
CA LEU A 105 17.89 -58.68 8.11
C LEU A 105 17.44 -58.29 6.70
N VAL A 106 18.00 -58.90 5.64
CA VAL A 106 17.61 -58.60 4.25
C VAL A 106 16.13 -58.90 4.02
N GLY A 107 15.63 -60.05 4.49
CA GLY A 107 14.21 -60.40 4.40
C GLY A 107 13.31 -59.43 5.16
N HIS A 108 13.71 -59.04 6.38
CA HIS A 108 12.98 -58.03 7.16
C HIS A 108 12.99 -56.65 6.48
N PHE A 109 14.13 -56.27 5.89
CA PHE A 109 14.30 -54.99 5.21
C PHE A 109 13.40 -54.88 3.98
N VAL A 110 13.36 -55.94 3.15
CA VAL A 110 12.47 -56.01 1.98
C VAL A 110 11.00 -55.94 2.40
N ASN A 111 10.61 -56.66 3.46
CA ASN A 111 9.24 -56.60 3.96
C ASN A 111 8.88 -55.20 4.46
N ALA A 112 9.77 -54.54 5.19
CA ALA A 112 9.56 -53.18 5.68
C ALA A 112 9.45 -52.15 4.53
N ALA A 113 10.26 -52.29 3.47
CA ALA A 113 10.21 -51.41 2.31
C ALA A 113 8.84 -51.44 1.58
N LYS A 114 8.13 -52.57 1.66
CA LYS A 114 6.82 -52.78 1.00
C LYS A 114 5.62 -52.69 1.95
N ASP A 115 5.84 -52.49 3.24
CA ASP A 115 4.75 -52.46 4.23
C ASP A 115 3.84 -51.23 3.97
N PRO A 116 2.53 -51.40 3.75
CA PRO A 116 1.61 -50.28 3.54
C PRO A 116 1.63 -49.22 4.65
N SER A 117 2.09 -49.55 5.86
CA SER A 117 2.28 -48.56 6.94
C SER A 117 3.37 -47.54 6.63
N ASN A 118 4.27 -47.84 5.70
CA ASN A 118 5.40 -47.02 5.29
C ASN A 118 5.17 -46.34 3.92
N ALA A 119 3.90 -46.24 3.50
CA ALA A 119 3.53 -45.62 2.22
C ALA A 119 4.11 -44.21 2.06
N GLY A 120 4.60 -43.90 0.86
CA GLY A 120 5.27 -42.66 0.51
C GLY A 120 6.44 -42.88 -0.45
N ALA A 121 7.16 -41.80 -0.77
CA ALA A 121 8.14 -41.77 -1.87
C ALA A 121 9.20 -42.90 -1.84
N ASN A 122 9.68 -43.30 -0.66
CA ASN A 122 10.67 -44.37 -0.54
C ASN A 122 10.11 -45.76 -0.90
N GLN A 123 8.87 -46.03 -0.50
CA GLN A 123 8.18 -47.26 -0.88
C GLN A 123 7.88 -47.28 -2.38
N ASP A 124 7.40 -46.15 -2.93
CA ASP A 124 7.11 -46.02 -4.36
C ASP A 124 8.37 -46.24 -5.20
N LEU A 125 9.51 -45.65 -4.79
CA LEU A 125 10.80 -45.86 -5.43
C LEU A 125 11.19 -47.35 -5.43
N PHE A 126 11.10 -48.02 -4.28
CA PHE A 126 11.45 -49.43 -4.19
C PHE A 126 10.55 -50.31 -5.06
N ASN A 127 9.23 -50.09 -5.00
CA ASN A 127 8.25 -50.81 -5.82
C ASN A 127 8.48 -50.58 -7.32
N ASN A 128 8.78 -49.36 -7.74
CA ASN A 128 9.10 -49.02 -9.13
C ASN A 128 10.36 -49.76 -9.60
N LYS A 129 11.42 -49.80 -8.77
CA LYS A 129 12.63 -50.59 -9.08
C LYS A 129 12.32 -52.08 -9.24
N VAL A 130 11.45 -52.64 -8.39
CA VAL A 130 11.02 -54.05 -8.48
C VAL A 130 10.27 -54.31 -9.78
N ILE A 131 9.39 -53.41 -10.21
CA ILE A 131 8.67 -53.52 -11.48
C ILE A 131 9.65 -53.54 -12.66
N VAL A 132 10.61 -52.61 -12.67
CA VAL A 132 11.65 -52.55 -13.72
C VAL A 132 12.54 -53.79 -13.71
N SER A 133 12.95 -54.28 -12.54
CA SER A 133 13.73 -55.52 -12.44
C SER A 133 12.96 -56.73 -12.96
N ASN A 134 11.66 -56.83 -12.67
CA ASN A 134 10.83 -57.89 -13.23
C ASN A 134 10.74 -57.79 -14.75
N TYR A 135 10.67 -56.57 -15.29
CA TYR A 135 10.69 -56.35 -16.73
C TYR A 135 12.02 -56.76 -17.36
N VAL A 136 13.16 -56.42 -16.75
CA VAL A 136 14.47 -56.92 -17.19
C VAL A 136 14.51 -58.44 -17.20
N ALA A 137 13.99 -59.09 -16.16
CA ALA A 137 13.95 -60.55 -16.08
C ALA A 137 13.09 -61.17 -17.19
N ASP A 138 11.97 -60.54 -17.54
CA ASP A 138 11.08 -61.02 -18.59
C ASP A 138 11.65 -60.74 -20.00
N THR A 139 12.37 -59.63 -20.19
CA THR A 139 12.82 -59.15 -21.51
C THR A 139 14.23 -59.61 -21.87
N ILE A 140 15.16 -59.64 -20.93
CA ILE A 140 16.56 -60.02 -21.14
C ILE A 140 16.79 -61.38 -20.51
N ALA A 141 16.77 -62.44 -21.34
CA ALA A 141 17.00 -63.80 -20.88
C ALA A 141 18.36 -63.97 -20.20
N LYS A 142 19.44 -63.51 -20.85
CA LYS A 142 20.82 -63.54 -20.34
C LYS A 142 21.62 -62.41 -20.98
N LEU A 143 22.49 -61.76 -20.20
CA LEU A 143 23.50 -60.85 -20.77
C LEU A 143 24.59 -61.67 -21.49
N PRO A 144 24.99 -61.31 -22.72
CA PRO A 144 26.05 -61.99 -23.46
C PRO A 144 27.45 -61.63 -22.91
N LEU A 145 27.76 -62.12 -21.70
CA LEU A 145 29.03 -61.84 -21.03
C LEU A 145 30.18 -62.75 -21.52
N ASP A 146 29.84 -63.90 -22.10
CA ASP A 146 30.80 -64.91 -22.55
C ASP A 146 31.66 -64.36 -23.70
N GLY A 147 32.99 -64.49 -23.56
CA GLY A 147 33.95 -64.01 -24.58
C GLY A 147 34.25 -62.50 -24.55
N LEU A 148 33.60 -61.73 -23.66
CA LEU A 148 33.91 -60.32 -23.42
C LEU A 148 35.08 -60.14 -22.45
N THR A 149 35.81 -59.02 -22.55
CA THR A 149 36.80 -58.63 -21.53
C THR A 149 36.12 -58.22 -20.22
N PRO A 150 36.80 -58.25 -19.06
CA PRO A 150 36.22 -57.79 -17.79
C PRO A 150 35.63 -56.38 -17.87
N ASP A 151 36.29 -55.45 -18.56
CA ASP A 151 35.79 -54.08 -18.73
C ASP A 151 34.51 -54.02 -19.58
N GLN A 152 34.40 -54.85 -20.62
CA GLN A 152 33.21 -54.97 -21.46
C GLN A 152 32.04 -55.62 -20.72
N GLN A 153 32.32 -56.66 -19.91
CA GLN A 153 31.32 -57.27 -19.03
C GLN A 153 30.80 -56.26 -18.02
N ASN A 154 31.70 -55.54 -17.36
CA ASN A 154 31.35 -54.48 -16.41
C ASN A 154 30.55 -53.37 -17.08
N ALA A 155 30.94 -52.92 -18.27
CA ALA A 155 30.18 -51.90 -19.00
C ALA A 155 28.76 -52.35 -19.34
N LEU A 156 28.57 -53.62 -19.74
CA LEU A 156 27.25 -54.16 -20.06
C LEU A 156 26.38 -54.33 -18.81
N ILE A 157 26.96 -54.84 -17.72
CA ILE A 157 26.29 -54.94 -16.42
C ILE A 157 25.91 -53.54 -15.91
N GLN A 158 26.81 -52.57 -16.05
CA GLN A 158 26.59 -51.19 -15.59
C GLN A 158 25.39 -50.56 -16.29
N LYS A 159 25.13 -50.85 -17.58
CA LYS A 159 23.89 -50.38 -18.25
C LYS A 159 22.63 -50.84 -17.51
N THR A 160 22.57 -52.08 -17.04
CA THR A 160 21.42 -52.58 -16.26
C THR A 160 21.30 -51.93 -14.88
N VAL A 161 22.44 -51.57 -14.28
CA VAL A 161 22.51 -50.85 -13.00
C VAL A 161 22.03 -49.40 -13.18
N ASP A 162 22.47 -48.73 -14.24
CA ASP A 162 22.10 -47.35 -14.55
C ASP A 162 20.59 -47.23 -14.78
N ILE A 163 20.00 -48.17 -15.53
CA ILE A 163 18.55 -48.28 -15.74
C ILE A 163 17.79 -48.27 -14.39
N ILE A 164 18.20 -49.11 -13.42
CA ILE A 164 17.54 -49.19 -12.11
C ILE A 164 17.83 -47.95 -11.23
N ASN A 165 19.01 -47.37 -11.35
CA ASN A 165 19.38 -46.19 -10.57
C ASN A 165 18.66 -44.92 -11.04
N ASN A 166 18.28 -44.86 -12.33
CA ASN A 166 17.49 -43.78 -12.91
C ASN A 166 16.00 -43.86 -12.57
N VAL A 167 15.54 -44.97 -11.99
CA VAL A 167 14.17 -45.09 -11.46
C VAL A 167 13.98 -44.16 -10.27
N THR A 168 12.85 -43.49 -10.22
CA THR A 168 12.45 -42.55 -9.15
C THR A 168 11.19 -43.05 -8.44
N SER A 169 10.75 -42.32 -7.41
CA SER A 169 9.45 -42.58 -6.77
C SER A 169 8.26 -42.31 -7.71
N ASN A 170 8.46 -41.64 -8.85
CA ASN A 170 7.44 -41.44 -9.86
C ASN A 170 7.31 -42.69 -10.75
N SER A 171 6.09 -43.21 -10.91
CA SER A 171 5.78 -44.37 -11.74
C SER A 171 6.15 -44.19 -13.22
N SER A 172 6.26 -42.97 -13.74
CA SER A 172 6.67 -42.70 -15.13
C SER A 172 8.12 -43.12 -15.44
N SER A 173 8.97 -43.12 -14.41
CA SER A 173 10.36 -43.57 -14.54
C SER A 173 10.45 -45.07 -14.83
N VAL A 174 9.41 -45.84 -14.50
CA VAL A 174 9.30 -47.27 -14.84
C VAL A 174 9.23 -47.46 -16.36
N GLU A 175 8.34 -46.74 -17.04
CA GLU A 175 8.19 -46.86 -18.50
C GLU A 175 9.43 -46.35 -19.25
N SER A 176 10.07 -45.31 -18.71
CA SER A 176 11.37 -44.84 -19.22
C SER A 176 12.43 -45.94 -19.13
N ALA A 177 12.55 -46.56 -17.96
CA ALA A 177 13.47 -47.66 -17.74
C ALA A 177 13.12 -48.87 -18.63
N LYS A 178 11.84 -49.19 -18.84
CA LYS A 178 11.43 -50.25 -19.78
C LYS A 178 11.87 -49.96 -21.21
N GLY A 179 11.73 -48.71 -21.69
CA GLY A 179 12.23 -48.31 -23.00
C GLY A 179 13.75 -48.43 -23.13
N GLU A 180 14.50 -48.09 -22.07
CA GLU A 180 15.96 -48.33 -22.02
C GLU A 180 16.29 -49.83 -22.03
N VAL A 181 15.50 -50.66 -21.34
CA VAL A 181 15.62 -52.13 -21.37
C VAL A 181 15.34 -52.67 -22.77
N ASP A 182 14.31 -52.18 -23.45
CA ASP A 182 13.98 -52.59 -24.82
C ASP A 182 15.08 -52.19 -25.80
N GLY A 183 15.62 -50.97 -25.70
CA GLY A 183 16.75 -50.53 -26.52
C GLY A 183 18.04 -51.31 -26.21
N LEU A 184 18.26 -51.67 -24.94
CA LEU A 184 19.36 -52.54 -24.55
C LEU A 184 19.17 -53.95 -25.11
N LYS A 185 17.96 -54.50 -25.04
CA LYS A 185 17.59 -55.80 -25.61
C LYS A 185 17.81 -55.80 -27.12
N GLU A 186 17.37 -54.78 -27.82
CA GLU A 186 17.58 -54.60 -29.26
C GLU A 186 19.08 -54.55 -29.59
N SER A 187 19.88 -53.79 -28.84
CA SER A 187 21.33 -53.75 -29.01
C SER A 187 22.02 -55.08 -28.71
N ILE A 188 21.51 -55.85 -27.75
CA ILE A 188 22.02 -57.18 -27.41
C ILE A 188 21.69 -58.16 -28.54
N ASP A 189 20.45 -58.14 -29.03
CA ASP A 189 19.99 -58.99 -30.12
C ASP A 189 20.81 -58.70 -31.37
N GLU A 190 20.89 -57.44 -31.83
CA GLU A 190 21.67 -57.05 -33.02
C GLU A 190 23.15 -57.40 -32.90
N ALA A 191 23.74 -57.29 -31.70
CA ALA A 191 25.14 -57.67 -31.47
C ALA A 191 25.36 -59.18 -31.54
N GLY A 192 24.34 -59.97 -31.18
CA GLY A 192 24.34 -61.43 -31.21
C GLY A 192 24.02 -62.03 -32.58
N LEU A 193 23.52 -61.24 -33.54
CA LEU A 193 23.21 -61.72 -34.89
C LEU A 193 24.48 -62.12 -35.66
N ASN A 194 24.36 -63.18 -36.47
CA ASN A 194 25.39 -63.54 -37.43
C ASN A 194 25.46 -62.49 -38.56
N LYS A 195 26.66 -61.98 -38.88
CA LYS A 195 26.81 -60.81 -39.77
C LYS A 195 27.19 -61.25 -41.18
N ILE A 196 26.35 -60.89 -42.15
CA ILE A 196 26.55 -61.21 -43.57
C ILE A 196 26.54 -59.90 -44.36
N ALA A 197 27.55 -59.67 -45.20
CA ALA A 197 27.61 -58.49 -46.08
C ALA A 197 27.34 -58.91 -47.53
N LEU A 198 26.46 -58.16 -48.21
CA LEU A 198 26.19 -58.32 -49.63
C LEU A 198 27.37 -57.79 -50.47
N THR A 199 27.51 -58.32 -51.69
CA THR A 199 28.55 -57.95 -52.66
C THR A 199 27.95 -57.16 -53.82
N THR A 200 28.79 -56.60 -54.71
CA THR A 200 28.28 -55.85 -55.88
C THR A 200 27.68 -56.74 -56.97
N GLU A 201 27.89 -58.06 -56.89
CA GLU A 201 27.29 -59.04 -57.80
C GLU A 201 25.88 -59.44 -57.33
N ASN A 202 25.15 -60.23 -58.12
CA ASN A 202 23.91 -60.84 -57.62
C ASN A 202 24.25 -61.92 -56.58
N ASP A 203 23.75 -61.74 -55.36
CA ASP A 203 24.04 -62.63 -54.24
C ASP A 203 23.01 -63.76 -54.12
N THR A 204 23.44 -64.92 -53.61
CA THR A 204 22.55 -66.00 -53.14
C THR A 204 22.92 -66.31 -51.69
N ILE A 205 22.14 -65.75 -50.77
CA ILE A 205 22.36 -65.85 -49.33
C ILE A 205 21.26 -66.72 -48.73
N THR A 206 21.67 -67.67 -47.90
CA THR A 206 20.81 -68.37 -46.96
C THR A 206 21.42 -68.18 -45.58
N GLY A 207 20.68 -67.54 -44.69
CA GLY A 207 21.08 -67.35 -43.31
C GLY A 207 21.07 -68.66 -42.53
N THR A 208 21.30 -68.52 -41.24
CA THR A 208 21.47 -69.61 -40.28
C THR A 208 20.14 -69.99 -39.62
N GLU A 209 20.20 -70.87 -38.63
CA GLU A 209 19.03 -71.21 -37.79
C GLU A 209 18.84 -70.24 -36.60
N GLY A 210 19.79 -69.31 -36.40
CA GLY A 210 19.68 -68.19 -35.47
C GLY A 210 19.63 -66.87 -36.23
N GLY A 211 19.32 -65.76 -35.54
CA GLY A 211 19.14 -64.48 -36.21
C GLY A 211 20.37 -63.97 -36.97
N ASP A 212 20.15 -63.44 -38.16
CA ASP A 212 21.15 -62.90 -39.07
C ASP A 212 20.99 -61.39 -39.30
N LEU A 213 22.12 -60.67 -39.42
CA LEU A 213 22.20 -59.28 -39.85
C LEU A 213 22.83 -59.23 -41.25
N ILE A 214 21.99 -59.05 -42.25
CA ILE A 214 22.38 -58.98 -43.66
C ILE A 214 22.48 -57.50 -44.04
N SER A 215 23.66 -57.05 -44.48
CA SER A 215 23.93 -55.62 -44.74
C SER A 215 24.25 -55.33 -46.21
N GLY A 216 23.66 -54.26 -46.76
CA GLY A 216 23.88 -53.84 -48.14
C GLY A 216 23.77 -52.33 -48.37
N VAL A 217 24.02 -51.92 -49.62
CA VAL A 217 23.92 -50.55 -50.10
C VAL A 217 23.09 -50.54 -51.39
N VAL A 218 22.19 -49.58 -51.55
CA VAL A 218 21.55 -49.28 -52.84
C VAL A 218 22.13 -47.99 -53.37
N GLY A 219 22.91 -48.06 -54.45
CA GLY A 219 23.72 -46.95 -54.93
C GLY A 219 23.76 -46.78 -56.44
N THR A 220 24.89 -46.29 -56.94
CA THR A 220 25.24 -46.43 -58.35
C THR A 220 25.61 -47.89 -58.64
N ALA A 221 25.68 -48.30 -59.92
CA ALA A 221 26.03 -49.68 -60.27
C ALA A 221 27.39 -50.15 -59.72
N ALA A 222 28.32 -49.24 -59.41
CA ALA A 222 29.62 -49.56 -58.82
C ALA A 222 29.60 -49.68 -57.28
N GLU A 223 28.51 -49.25 -56.63
CA GLU A 223 28.39 -49.16 -55.17
C GLU A 223 27.23 -50.01 -54.63
N SER A 224 26.27 -50.36 -55.48
CA SER A 224 25.09 -51.13 -55.08
C SER A 224 25.50 -52.56 -54.76
N THR A 225 25.17 -53.00 -53.55
CA THR A 225 25.31 -54.39 -53.13
C THR A 225 23.99 -55.08 -52.87
N LEU A 226 22.89 -54.33 -52.69
CA LEU A 226 21.55 -54.88 -52.84
C LEU A 226 21.09 -54.64 -54.29
N ASN A 227 20.96 -55.72 -55.05
CA ASN A 227 20.64 -55.75 -56.47
C ASN A 227 19.27 -56.42 -56.72
N PRO A 228 18.55 -56.07 -57.81
CA PRO A 228 17.25 -56.68 -58.10
C PRO A 228 17.26 -58.20 -58.29
N GLY A 229 18.40 -58.80 -58.62
CA GLY A 229 18.54 -60.25 -58.85
C GLY A 229 18.96 -61.05 -57.61
N ASP A 230 19.12 -60.41 -56.45
CA ASP A 230 19.56 -61.09 -55.24
C ASP A 230 18.51 -62.08 -54.73
N LYS A 231 19.00 -63.18 -54.17
CA LYS A 231 18.22 -64.24 -53.53
C LYS A 231 18.61 -64.31 -52.07
N ILE A 232 17.83 -63.65 -51.23
CA ILE A 232 18.11 -63.52 -49.80
C ILE A 232 17.04 -64.29 -49.03
N ASP A 233 17.47 -65.31 -48.32
CA ASP A 233 16.67 -66.06 -47.34
C ASP A 233 17.33 -65.86 -45.97
N GLY A 234 16.66 -65.21 -45.01
CA GLY A 234 17.22 -65.03 -43.67
C GLY A 234 17.34 -66.34 -42.89
N GLY A 235 16.60 -67.38 -43.28
CA GLY A 235 16.61 -68.66 -42.57
C GLY A 235 15.57 -68.69 -41.46
N ALA A 236 15.94 -69.20 -40.29
CA ALA A 236 15.08 -69.22 -39.11
C ALA A 236 15.72 -68.32 -38.04
N GLY A 237 14.91 -67.57 -37.31
CA GLY A 237 15.42 -66.60 -36.35
C GLY A 237 14.67 -65.28 -36.47
N ASN A 238 15.22 -64.23 -35.86
CA ASN A 238 14.79 -62.86 -36.09
C ASN A 238 15.86 -62.19 -36.94
N ASP A 239 15.60 -62.07 -38.22
CA ASP A 239 16.57 -61.66 -39.23
C ASP A 239 16.37 -60.18 -39.61
N VAL A 240 17.49 -59.48 -39.78
CA VAL A 240 17.55 -58.04 -40.07
C VAL A 240 18.23 -57.79 -41.40
N LEU A 241 17.52 -57.19 -42.35
CA LEU A 241 18.12 -56.63 -43.57
C LEU A 241 18.40 -55.14 -43.37
N LYS A 242 19.67 -54.76 -43.34
CA LYS A 242 20.14 -53.38 -43.13
C LYS A 242 20.69 -52.78 -44.42
N VAL A 243 20.12 -51.68 -44.90
CA VAL A 243 20.43 -51.09 -46.21
C VAL A 243 20.70 -49.59 -46.11
N ASP A 244 21.84 -49.15 -46.65
CA ASP A 244 22.11 -47.72 -46.89
C ASP A 244 21.62 -47.31 -48.29
N LEU A 245 20.63 -46.43 -48.35
CA LEU A 245 19.96 -45.94 -49.56
C LEU A 245 20.62 -44.65 -50.06
N LYS A 246 21.56 -44.81 -50.99
CA LYS A 246 22.12 -43.71 -51.78
C LYS A 246 21.33 -43.45 -53.07
N ASN A 247 20.51 -44.41 -53.51
CA ASN A 247 19.63 -44.35 -54.68
C ASN A 247 18.29 -45.09 -54.42
N ASN A 248 17.35 -45.03 -55.37
CA ASN A 248 16.04 -45.69 -55.25
C ASN A 248 16.13 -47.19 -55.57
N PHE A 249 15.57 -48.04 -54.70
CA PHE A 249 15.37 -49.46 -54.96
C PHE A 249 14.01 -49.68 -55.62
N LYS A 250 14.02 -50.24 -56.84
CA LYS A 250 12.81 -50.44 -57.67
C LYS A 250 12.18 -51.83 -57.53
N GLY A 251 12.56 -52.56 -56.49
CA GLY A 251 12.10 -53.92 -56.24
C GLY A 251 12.94 -54.98 -56.95
N LEU A 252 12.59 -56.23 -56.66
CA LEU A 252 13.23 -57.43 -57.18
C LEU A 252 12.84 -57.70 -58.64
N LYS A 253 13.68 -58.41 -59.40
CA LYS A 253 13.50 -58.80 -60.80
C LYS A 253 13.87 -60.27 -61.03
N ASP A 254 13.49 -60.78 -62.19
CA ASP A 254 13.78 -62.14 -62.64
C ASP A 254 13.34 -63.18 -61.59
N ASP A 255 14.25 -64.00 -61.06
CA ASP A 255 14.00 -64.98 -60.00
C ASP A 255 14.58 -64.56 -58.63
N GLY A 256 14.89 -63.27 -58.45
CA GLY A 256 15.32 -62.69 -57.18
C GLY A 256 14.20 -62.65 -56.14
N TYR A 257 14.55 -62.82 -54.86
CA TYR A 257 13.62 -62.83 -53.73
C TYR A 257 14.28 -62.34 -52.43
N ILE A 258 13.47 -61.82 -51.52
CA ILE A 258 13.83 -61.61 -50.11
C ILE A 258 12.74 -62.25 -49.27
N LYS A 259 13.07 -63.23 -48.44
CA LYS A 259 12.12 -63.95 -47.57
C LYS A 259 12.75 -64.28 -46.22
N ASN A 260 11.89 -64.56 -45.24
CA ASN A 260 12.30 -64.82 -43.85
C ASN A 260 13.19 -63.68 -43.32
N ILE A 261 12.70 -62.44 -43.45
CA ILE A 261 13.33 -61.25 -42.87
C ILE A 261 12.26 -60.56 -42.04
N GLU A 262 12.49 -60.43 -40.73
CA GLU A 262 11.52 -59.85 -39.79
C GLU A 262 11.70 -58.33 -39.69
N LYS A 263 12.93 -57.81 -39.82
CA LYS A 263 13.21 -56.37 -39.74
C LYS A 263 13.93 -55.85 -40.98
N LEU A 264 13.35 -54.82 -41.61
CA LEU A 264 14.00 -54.04 -42.67
C LEU A 264 14.49 -52.71 -42.11
N SER A 265 15.79 -52.49 -42.05
CA SER A 265 16.42 -51.25 -41.57
C SER A 265 17.01 -50.46 -42.73
N LEU A 266 16.42 -49.32 -43.07
CA LEU A 266 16.82 -48.45 -44.17
C LEU A 266 17.39 -47.15 -43.63
N THR A 267 18.58 -46.78 -44.10
CA THR A 267 19.22 -45.49 -43.80
C THR A 267 19.31 -44.66 -45.08
N ASN A 268 18.83 -43.42 -45.08
CA ASN A 268 19.02 -42.49 -46.18
C ASN A 268 20.18 -41.55 -45.86
N SER A 269 21.39 -41.94 -46.28
CA SER A 269 22.60 -41.12 -46.16
C SER A 269 22.73 -40.05 -47.26
N SER A 270 21.75 -39.97 -48.18
CA SER A 270 21.81 -39.07 -49.32
C SER A 270 21.18 -37.70 -49.06
N VAL A 271 21.35 -36.76 -50.01
CA VAL A 271 20.83 -35.39 -49.91
C VAL A 271 19.37 -35.22 -50.39
N SER A 272 18.72 -36.29 -50.87
CA SER A 272 17.34 -36.25 -51.39
C SER A 272 16.50 -37.42 -50.88
N ASN A 273 15.17 -37.34 -51.06
CA ASN A 273 14.26 -38.43 -50.69
C ASN A 273 14.54 -39.69 -51.51
N ARG A 274 14.36 -40.86 -50.89
CA ARG A 274 14.57 -42.18 -51.52
C ARG A 274 13.32 -43.04 -51.48
N THR A 275 13.22 -43.97 -52.42
CA THR A 275 12.12 -44.94 -52.48
C THR A 275 12.65 -46.36 -52.36
N PHE A 276 11.90 -47.21 -51.65
CA PHE A 276 12.16 -48.65 -51.54
C PHE A 276 10.87 -49.42 -51.85
N ASP A 277 10.85 -50.11 -52.99
CA ASP A 277 9.76 -51.01 -53.35
C ASP A 277 9.97 -52.37 -52.71
N ALA A 278 9.13 -52.72 -51.73
CA ALA A 278 9.18 -53.95 -50.96
C ALA A 278 8.26 -55.05 -51.53
N LYS A 279 7.79 -54.90 -52.77
CA LYS A 279 6.94 -55.90 -53.43
C LYS A 279 7.62 -57.27 -53.46
N GLY A 280 6.92 -58.28 -52.93
CA GLY A 280 7.40 -59.66 -52.88
C GLY A 280 8.33 -59.97 -51.70
N ILE A 281 8.46 -59.04 -50.75
CA ILE A 281 9.09 -59.29 -49.45
C ILE A 281 7.98 -59.62 -48.45
N ASP A 282 7.89 -60.88 -48.05
CA ASP A 282 6.89 -61.38 -47.11
C ASP A 282 7.52 -61.67 -45.74
N GLY A 283 6.74 -61.52 -44.66
CA GLY A 283 7.15 -61.87 -43.29
C GLY A 283 7.74 -60.73 -42.45
N LEU A 284 7.83 -59.51 -43.00
CA LEU A 284 8.29 -58.34 -42.24
C LEU A 284 7.35 -58.04 -41.06
N GLN A 285 7.96 -57.76 -39.92
CA GLN A 285 7.32 -57.32 -38.68
C GLN A 285 7.66 -55.87 -38.36
N THR A 286 8.86 -55.41 -38.73
CA THR A 286 9.33 -54.05 -38.45
C THR A 286 10.04 -53.42 -39.65
N VAL A 287 9.79 -52.14 -39.89
CA VAL A 287 10.51 -51.31 -40.86
C VAL A 287 11.08 -50.09 -40.15
N ALA A 288 12.41 -50.05 -40.04
CA ALA A 288 13.14 -48.95 -39.43
C ALA A 288 13.69 -48.02 -40.51
N LEU A 289 13.35 -46.74 -40.43
CA LEU A 289 13.71 -45.70 -41.39
C LEU A 289 14.50 -44.61 -40.68
N SER A 290 15.74 -44.39 -41.11
CA SER A 290 16.61 -43.38 -40.52
C SER A 290 17.18 -42.40 -41.55
N GLY A 291 17.29 -41.14 -41.15
CA GLY A 291 17.89 -40.06 -41.95
C GLY A 291 17.02 -38.82 -42.02
N GLU A 292 17.66 -37.65 -42.18
CA GLU A 292 16.94 -36.36 -42.27
C GLU A 292 16.04 -36.28 -43.50
N LYS A 293 16.45 -36.93 -44.60
CA LYS A 293 15.69 -37.00 -45.85
C LYS A 293 14.77 -38.22 -45.84
N GLY A 294 13.57 -38.06 -46.37
CA GLY A 294 12.52 -39.08 -46.29
C GLY A 294 12.84 -40.35 -47.07
N ILE A 295 12.33 -41.48 -46.57
CA ILE A 295 12.29 -42.77 -47.26
C ILE A 295 10.82 -43.12 -47.50
N SER A 296 10.45 -43.36 -48.75
CA SER A 296 9.13 -43.85 -49.14
C SER A 296 9.23 -45.36 -49.40
N VAL A 297 8.78 -46.15 -48.43
CA VAL A 297 8.56 -47.59 -48.65
C VAL A 297 7.22 -47.77 -49.37
N THR A 298 7.11 -48.78 -50.23
CA THR A 298 5.86 -49.11 -50.95
C THR A 298 5.67 -50.62 -51.07
N ASN A 299 4.43 -51.06 -51.25
CA ASN A 299 4.03 -52.45 -51.51
C ASN A 299 4.33 -53.48 -50.40
N LEU A 300 4.31 -53.09 -49.12
CA LEU A 300 4.36 -54.07 -48.02
C LEU A 300 3.08 -54.92 -47.96
N ALA A 301 3.23 -56.22 -47.70
CA ALA A 301 2.15 -57.20 -47.76
C ALA A 301 1.22 -57.20 -46.53
N ASN A 302 1.69 -56.71 -45.38
CA ASN A 302 0.95 -56.66 -44.12
C ASN A 302 1.33 -55.39 -43.33
N ILE A 303 0.49 -55.01 -42.37
CA ILE A 303 0.80 -53.94 -41.40
C ILE A 303 2.00 -54.36 -40.56
N VAL A 304 2.96 -53.45 -40.39
CA VAL A 304 4.20 -53.64 -39.64
C VAL A 304 4.42 -52.50 -38.66
N ASP A 305 5.26 -52.71 -37.66
CA ASP A 305 5.77 -51.64 -36.82
C ASP A 305 6.73 -50.77 -37.63
N VAL A 306 6.57 -49.45 -37.56
CA VAL A 306 7.44 -48.50 -38.27
C VAL A 306 8.27 -47.71 -37.27
N GLU A 307 9.57 -47.64 -37.46
CA GLU A 307 10.47 -46.81 -36.66
C GLU A 307 10.98 -45.64 -37.49
N LEU A 308 10.84 -44.41 -37.00
CA LEU A 308 11.33 -43.20 -37.64
C LEU A 308 12.39 -42.54 -36.77
N THR A 309 13.59 -42.40 -37.31
CA THR A 309 14.69 -41.72 -36.64
C THR A 309 15.18 -40.52 -37.45
N ASN A 310 15.20 -39.35 -36.84
CA ASN A 310 15.71 -38.09 -37.37
C ASN A 310 15.04 -37.55 -38.65
N LEU A 311 13.87 -38.04 -39.04
CA LEU A 311 13.15 -37.56 -40.24
C LEU A 311 12.78 -36.08 -40.13
N LYS A 312 13.20 -35.24 -41.08
CA LYS A 312 12.90 -33.79 -41.15
C LYS A 312 12.12 -33.38 -42.42
N ALA A 313 11.36 -34.30 -43.01
CA ALA A 313 10.54 -34.03 -44.19
C ALA A 313 9.19 -33.41 -43.81
N ASP A 314 8.54 -32.72 -44.75
CA ASP A 314 7.21 -32.11 -44.51
C ASP A 314 6.13 -33.17 -44.20
N LYS A 315 6.26 -34.38 -44.74
CA LYS A 315 5.28 -35.45 -44.60
C LYS A 315 5.90 -36.85 -44.57
N PHE A 316 5.20 -37.76 -43.90
CA PHE A 316 5.42 -39.20 -43.92
C PHE A 316 4.07 -39.88 -44.21
N ASN A 317 3.98 -40.65 -45.29
CA ASN A 317 2.72 -41.23 -45.73
C ASN A 317 2.67 -42.74 -45.43
N VAL A 318 1.94 -43.10 -44.37
CA VAL A 318 1.70 -44.47 -43.93
C VAL A 318 0.88 -45.24 -44.98
N ASP A 319 -0.13 -44.61 -45.58
CA ASP A 319 -1.03 -45.29 -46.53
C ASP A 319 -0.28 -45.80 -47.77
N SER A 320 0.79 -45.12 -48.17
CA SER A 320 1.59 -45.50 -49.34
C SER A 320 2.57 -46.65 -49.09
N ILE A 321 2.78 -47.04 -47.83
CA ILE A 321 3.72 -48.10 -47.45
C ILE A 321 3.21 -49.47 -47.88
N TYR A 322 1.91 -49.68 -47.73
CA TYR A 322 1.29 -50.98 -47.89
C TYR A 322 0.74 -51.22 -49.29
N ALA A 323 0.64 -52.49 -49.68
CA ALA A 323 -0.03 -52.90 -50.90
C ALA A 323 -1.54 -52.61 -50.86
N ASP A 324 -2.17 -52.58 -52.03
CA ASP A 324 -3.61 -52.38 -52.14
C ASP A 324 -4.39 -53.38 -51.26
N LYS A 325 -5.43 -52.89 -50.59
CA LYS A 325 -6.35 -53.62 -49.69
C LYS A 325 -5.82 -54.02 -48.32
N VAL A 326 -4.53 -53.79 -48.02
CA VAL A 326 -3.98 -54.09 -46.68
C VAL A 326 -4.64 -53.21 -45.60
N LEU A 327 -4.95 -51.96 -45.94
CA LEU A 327 -5.60 -50.98 -45.06
C LEU A 327 -7.09 -50.75 -45.39
N ASP A 328 -7.78 -51.74 -45.94
CA ASP A 328 -9.23 -51.62 -46.21
C ASP A 328 -10.07 -52.10 -45.01
N GLY A 329 -9.44 -52.35 -43.86
CA GLY A 329 -10.10 -52.67 -42.60
C GLY A 329 -10.87 -51.47 -42.04
N SER A 330 -11.51 -51.67 -40.89
CA SER A 330 -12.22 -50.59 -40.15
C SER A 330 -11.74 -50.48 -38.70
N ALA A 331 -10.61 -51.11 -38.41
CA ALA A 331 -9.95 -51.15 -37.12
C ALA A 331 -8.43 -51.32 -37.32
N ASP A 332 -7.89 -50.74 -38.39
CA ASP A 332 -6.48 -50.85 -38.73
C ASP A 332 -5.66 -50.01 -37.72
N VAL A 333 -4.58 -50.62 -37.22
CA VAL A 333 -3.71 -50.04 -36.18
C VAL A 333 -2.30 -49.88 -36.72
N GLN A 334 -1.78 -48.66 -36.74
CA GLN A 334 -0.37 -48.40 -37.05
C GLN A 334 0.42 -48.12 -35.79
N ASN A 335 1.46 -48.91 -35.52
CA ASN A 335 2.46 -48.59 -34.50
C ASN A 335 3.62 -47.80 -35.12
N LEU A 336 3.94 -46.65 -34.54
CA LEU A 336 4.98 -45.75 -35.03
C LEU A 336 5.90 -45.34 -33.87
N LYS A 337 7.14 -45.82 -33.90
CA LYS A 337 8.19 -45.38 -32.99
C LYS A 337 8.86 -44.13 -33.59
N VAL A 338 8.98 -43.05 -32.82
CA VAL A 338 9.57 -41.79 -33.29
C VAL A 338 10.71 -41.35 -32.38
N ASN A 339 11.83 -40.94 -32.99
CA ASN A 339 12.99 -40.41 -32.31
C ASN A 339 13.56 -39.23 -33.08
N GLY A 340 13.45 -38.03 -32.52
CA GLY A 340 13.91 -36.81 -33.19
C GLY A 340 13.21 -36.53 -34.52
N VAL A 341 11.94 -36.88 -34.68
CA VAL A 341 11.17 -36.60 -35.90
C VAL A 341 10.70 -35.16 -35.91
N GLY A 342 10.87 -34.43 -37.02
CA GLY A 342 10.43 -33.03 -37.17
C GLY A 342 11.25 -32.03 -36.36
N ALA A 343 10.83 -30.76 -36.38
CA ALA A 343 11.43 -29.69 -35.60
C ALA A 343 10.37 -28.68 -35.14
N LYS A 344 10.71 -27.85 -34.14
CA LYS A 344 9.81 -26.78 -33.66
C LYS A 344 9.42 -25.84 -34.81
N GLY A 345 8.12 -25.72 -35.07
CA GLY A 345 7.57 -24.94 -36.18
C GLY A 345 7.61 -25.63 -37.55
N ALA A 346 8.11 -26.87 -37.62
CA ALA A 346 8.18 -27.70 -38.82
C ALA A 346 7.90 -29.17 -38.45
N SER A 347 6.67 -29.44 -38.00
CA SER A 347 6.22 -30.79 -37.67
C SER A 347 6.12 -31.66 -38.93
N VAL A 348 6.43 -32.96 -38.80
CA VAL A 348 6.19 -33.93 -39.89
C VAL A 348 4.72 -34.31 -39.91
N ALA A 349 4.04 -34.13 -41.04
CA ALA A 349 2.67 -34.60 -41.23
C ALA A 349 2.61 -36.11 -41.48
N ILE A 350 2.07 -36.86 -40.54
CA ILE A 350 1.78 -38.29 -40.66
C ILE A 350 0.45 -38.44 -41.40
N THR A 351 0.51 -38.79 -42.69
CA THR A 351 -0.66 -39.13 -43.50
C THR A 351 -1.00 -40.59 -43.29
N ALA A 352 -2.18 -40.86 -42.73
CA ALA A 352 -2.67 -42.20 -42.39
C ALA A 352 -4.20 -42.23 -42.55
N ASP A 353 -4.70 -41.83 -43.73
CA ASP A 353 -6.12 -41.65 -43.99
C ASP A 353 -6.94 -42.94 -43.88
N LYS A 354 -6.28 -44.09 -44.04
CA LYS A 354 -6.88 -45.44 -43.94
C LYS A 354 -6.61 -46.14 -42.60
N ILE A 355 -6.05 -45.43 -41.60
CA ILE A 355 -5.76 -45.99 -40.28
C ILE A 355 -6.75 -45.42 -39.26
N GLU A 356 -7.39 -46.30 -38.48
CA GLU A 356 -8.28 -45.87 -37.39
C GLU A 356 -7.52 -45.53 -36.10
N THR A 357 -6.47 -46.29 -35.77
CA THR A 357 -5.68 -46.09 -34.55
C THR A 357 -4.19 -45.91 -34.85
N LEU A 358 -3.62 -44.78 -34.44
CA LEU A 358 -2.18 -44.52 -34.49
C LEU A 358 -1.58 -44.59 -33.09
N ASN A 359 -0.67 -45.55 -32.88
CA ASN A 359 0.11 -45.65 -31.65
C ASN A 359 1.47 -44.99 -31.86
N LEU A 360 1.74 -43.89 -31.17
CA LEU A 360 3.02 -43.18 -31.16
C LEU A 360 3.85 -43.62 -29.96
N ASN A 361 5.05 -44.13 -30.19
CA ASN A 361 6.02 -44.45 -29.15
C ASN A 361 7.25 -43.56 -29.30
N THR A 362 7.46 -42.62 -28.39
CA THR A 362 8.59 -41.69 -28.50
C THR A 362 9.81 -42.20 -27.74
N THR A 363 10.98 -42.05 -28.34
CA THR A 363 12.27 -42.45 -27.73
C THR A 363 13.33 -41.42 -28.03
N GLY A 364 14.38 -41.36 -27.20
CA GLY A 364 15.54 -40.51 -27.45
C GLY A 364 15.20 -39.01 -27.45
N SER A 365 15.23 -38.38 -28.62
CA SER A 365 15.05 -36.92 -28.78
C SER A 365 13.59 -36.52 -29.00
N GLN A 366 13.23 -35.30 -28.56
CA GLN A 366 11.89 -34.72 -28.76
C GLN A 366 11.46 -34.78 -30.22
N SER A 367 10.20 -35.16 -30.45
CA SER A 367 9.59 -35.24 -31.78
C SER A 367 8.45 -34.21 -31.95
N PHE A 368 8.24 -33.78 -33.20
CA PHE A 368 7.25 -32.80 -33.64
C PHE A 368 6.48 -33.39 -34.82
N VAL A 369 5.24 -33.80 -34.59
CA VAL A 369 4.42 -34.52 -35.58
C VAL A 369 3.02 -33.94 -35.64
N SER A 370 2.31 -34.24 -36.73
CA SER A 370 0.88 -34.02 -36.84
C SER A 370 0.18 -35.22 -37.44
N ALA A 371 -1.05 -35.52 -37.01
CA ALA A 371 -1.82 -36.67 -37.49
C ALA A 371 -3.32 -36.37 -37.50
N ASP A 372 -4.05 -36.97 -38.44
CA ASP A 372 -5.51 -36.85 -38.53
C ASP A 372 -6.14 -38.25 -38.67
N VAL A 373 -6.31 -38.93 -37.54
CA VAL A 373 -6.89 -40.28 -37.42
C VAL A 373 -7.91 -40.32 -36.28
N ALA A 374 -8.76 -41.34 -36.21
CA ALA A 374 -9.84 -41.40 -35.22
C ALA A 374 -9.33 -41.51 -33.76
N SER A 375 -8.33 -42.35 -33.51
CA SER A 375 -7.74 -42.59 -32.19
C SER A 375 -6.21 -42.48 -32.23
N ILE A 376 -5.64 -41.74 -31.29
CA ILE A 376 -4.19 -41.64 -31.10
C ILE A 376 -3.84 -42.08 -29.69
N SER A 377 -2.89 -43.02 -29.56
CA SER A 377 -2.27 -43.36 -28.28
C SER A 377 -0.82 -42.92 -28.26
N VAL A 378 -0.36 -42.34 -27.15
CA VAL A 378 1.03 -41.89 -26.98
C VAL A 378 1.68 -42.64 -25.82
N LYS A 379 2.88 -43.16 -26.07
CA LYS A 379 3.75 -43.86 -25.10
C LYS A 379 5.19 -43.40 -25.29
N GLY A 380 6.06 -43.88 -24.40
CA GLY A 380 7.48 -43.53 -24.40
C GLY A 380 7.79 -42.40 -23.43
N ASN A 381 8.99 -41.83 -23.54
CA ASN A 381 9.51 -40.88 -22.55
C ASN A 381 10.14 -39.62 -23.13
N ALA A 382 10.36 -39.56 -24.43
CA ALA A 382 10.85 -38.36 -25.09
C ALA A 382 9.70 -37.38 -25.32
N ASN A 383 9.87 -36.10 -25.02
CA ASN A 383 8.83 -35.09 -25.20
C ASN A 383 8.22 -35.13 -26.62
N LEU A 384 6.93 -34.80 -26.72
CA LEU A 384 6.19 -34.84 -27.98
C LEU A 384 5.42 -33.54 -28.19
N SER A 385 5.58 -32.93 -29.36
CA SER A 385 4.63 -31.95 -29.87
C SER A 385 3.77 -32.60 -30.93
N LEU A 386 2.45 -32.61 -30.72
CA LEU A 386 1.48 -33.32 -31.55
C LEU A 386 0.36 -32.36 -31.94
N ALA A 387 0.19 -32.07 -33.23
CA ALA A 387 -1.01 -31.43 -33.74
C ALA A 387 -1.99 -32.47 -34.30
N THR A 388 -3.27 -32.38 -33.94
CA THR A 388 -4.29 -33.32 -34.39
C THR A 388 -5.27 -32.67 -35.37
N GLY A 389 -5.88 -33.49 -36.23
CA GLY A 389 -6.87 -33.08 -37.21
C GLY A 389 -8.33 -33.33 -36.82
N ALA A 390 -9.26 -32.98 -37.71
CA ALA A 390 -10.71 -33.00 -37.46
C ALA A 390 -11.31 -34.41 -37.25
N LYS A 391 -10.64 -35.47 -37.71
CA LYS A 391 -11.07 -36.87 -37.53
C LYS A 391 -10.84 -37.37 -36.10
N THR A 392 -9.98 -36.71 -35.34
CA THR A 392 -9.57 -37.16 -34.00
C THR A 392 -10.73 -37.12 -33.02
N THR A 393 -11.02 -38.29 -32.42
CA THR A 393 -12.08 -38.48 -31.41
C THR A 393 -11.53 -38.82 -30.03
N THR A 394 -10.34 -39.43 -29.97
CA THR A 394 -9.66 -39.79 -28.71
C THR A 394 -8.15 -39.57 -28.80
N LEU A 395 -7.58 -38.97 -27.76
CA LEU A 395 -6.14 -38.92 -27.50
C LEU A 395 -5.88 -39.53 -26.13
N ASP A 396 -5.09 -40.59 -26.05
CA ASP A 396 -4.73 -41.26 -24.79
C ASP A 396 -3.19 -41.35 -24.64
N ALA A 397 -2.64 -40.43 -23.84
CA ALA A 397 -1.24 -40.40 -23.45
C ALA A 397 -1.03 -40.85 -21.99
N SER A 398 -1.99 -41.54 -21.37
CA SER A 398 -1.94 -41.87 -19.92
C SER A 398 -0.73 -42.70 -19.48
N SER A 399 -0.06 -43.38 -20.42
CA SER A 399 1.18 -44.13 -20.17
C SER A 399 2.45 -43.39 -20.61
N PHE A 400 2.34 -42.12 -21.00
CA PHE A 400 3.45 -41.32 -21.51
C PHE A 400 4.27 -40.73 -20.36
N GLY A 401 5.59 -40.82 -20.45
CA GLY A 401 6.52 -40.32 -19.44
C GLY A 401 7.16 -38.96 -19.77
N GLY A 402 7.10 -38.53 -21.03
CA GLY A 402 7.60 -37.22 -21.46
C GLY A 402 6.55 -36.11 -21.30
N ALA A 403 6.94 -34.86 -21.55
CA ALA A 403 6.00 -33.75 -21.64
C ALA A 403 5.33 -33.72 -23.04
N LEU A 404 4.00 -33.62 -23.04
CA LEU A 404 3.15 -33.57 -24.22
C LEU A 404 2.68 -32.12 -24.48
N ASP A 405 2.95 -31.60 -25.68
CA ASP A 405 2.36 -30.36 -26.20
C ASP A 405 1.41 -30.72 -27.34
N ALA A 406 0.13 -30.93 -27.00
CA ALA A 406 -0.90 -31.39 -27.92
C ALA A 406 -1.79 -30.22 -28.39
N ASP A 407 -1.83 -29.96 -29.70
CA ASP A 407 -2.73 -29.00 -30.33
C ASP A 407 -3.90 -29.72 -31.02
N LEU A 408 -5.05 -29.72 -30.33
CA LEU A 408 -6.33 -30.26 -30.79
C LEU A 408 -7.30 -29.16 -31.21
N SER A 409 -6.83 -27.95 -31.52
CA SER A 409 -7.70 -26.82 -31.87
C SER A 409 -8.54 -27.05 -33.14
N THR A 410 -8.22 -28.05 -33.95
CA THR A 410 -9.03 -28.46 -35.12
C THR A 410 -9.93 -29.69 -34.87
N SER A 411 -9.78 -30.35 -33.72
CA SER A 411 -10.42 -31.64 -33.39
C SER A 411 -11.72 -31.46 -32.58
N ALA A 412 -12.72 -30.80 -33.15
CA ALA A 412 -13.98 -30.51 -32.46
C ALA A 412 -14.80 -31.75 -32.03
N SER A 413 -14.49 -32.92 -32.58
CA SER A 413 -15.19 -34.20 -32.34
C SER A 413 -14.59 -35.03 -31.20
N VAL A 414 -13.58 -34.53 -30.50
CA VAL A 414 -12.97 -35.25 -29.36
C VAL A 414 -13.97 -35.51 -28.24
N THR A 415 -13.89 -36.70 -27.66
CA THR A 415 -14.73 -37.16 -26.56
C THR A 415 -13.93 -37.40 -25.27
N SER A 416 -12.65 -37.73 -25.41
CA SER A 416 -11.70 -37.94 -24.31
C SER A 416 -10.30 -37.51 -24.73
N ILE A 417 -9.62 -36.79 -23.84
CA ILE A 417 -8.22 -36.39 -23.95
C ILE A 417 -7.54 -36.77 -22.63
N LYS A 418 -6.44 -37.52 -22.70
CA LYS A 418 -5.59 -37.81 -21.54
C LYS A 418 -4.15 -37.43 -21.84
N GLY A 419 -3.56 -36.59 -21.00
CA GLY A 419 -2.12 -36.42 -20.89
C GLY A 419 -1.45 -37.61 -20.19
N GLY A 420 -0.16 -37.48 -19.96
CA GLY A 420 0.72 -38.46 -19.34
C GLY A 420 1.20 -38.00 -17.96
N ASN A 421 2.48 -38.24 -17.67
CA ASN A 421 3.08 -37.96 -16.37
C ASN A 421 4.06 -36.77 -16.38
N GLY A 422 4.17 -36.08 -17.52
CA GLY A 422 4.94 -34.87 -17.68
C GLY A 422 4.08 -33.64 -17.41
N ASN A 423 4.69 -32.44 -17.43
CA ASN A 423 3.90 -31.21 -17.43
C ASN A 423 3.32 -31.00 -18.83
N ASP A 424 2.07 -31.33 -19.00
CA ASP A 424 1.43 -31.42 -20.30
C ASP A 424 0.66 -30.14 -20.64
N LYS A 425 0.64 -29.83 -21.94
CA LYS A 425 -0.07 -28.69 -22.51
C LYS A 425 -1.06 -29.19 -23.55
N ILE A 426 -2.34 -28.99 -23.27
CA ILE A 426 -3.44 -29.42 -24.13
C ILE A 426 -4.11 -28.16 -24.70
N THR A 427 -4.06 -27.97 -26.01
CA THR A 427 -4.72 -26.84 -26.68
C THR A 427 -5.99 -27.32 -27.39
N ILE A 428 -7.12 -26.65 -27.13
CA ILE A 428 -8.40 -26.88 -27.78
C ILE A 428 -8.97 -25.56 -28.32
N LYS A 429 -9.97 -25.62 -29.20
CA LYS A 429 -10.75 -24.44 -29.61
C LYS A 429 -12.12 -24.46 -28.96
N ASP A 430 -12.98 -25.34 -29.46
CA ASP A 430 -14.32 -25.60 -28.96
C ASP A 430 -14.49 -27.13 -28.91
N VAL A 431 -15.07 -27.65 -27.84
CA VAL A 431 -15.34 -29.10 -27.66
C VAL A 431 -16.77 -29.31 -27.19
N ALA A 432 -17.28 -30.53 -27.35
CA ALA A 432 -18.60 -30.88 -26.83
C ALA A 432 -18.67 -30.71 -25.30
N VAL A 433 -19.89 -30.54 -24.80
CA VAL A 433 -20.15 -30.43 -23.35
C VAL A 433 -19.76 -31.74 -22.66
N ASN A 434 -19.11 -31.64 -21.51
CA ASN A 434 -18.61 -32.73 -20.67
C ASN A 434 -17.52 -33.62 -21.28
N VAL A 435 -16.82 -33.19 -22.34
CA VAL A 435 -15.61 -33.88 -22.81
C VAL A 435 -14.65 -34.09 -21.65
N ALA A 436 -14.19 -35.32 -21.46
CA ALA A 436 -13.25 -35.66 -20.40
C ALA A 436 -11.84 -35.22 -20.82
N ILE A 437 -11.23 -34.35 -20.02
CA ILE A 437 -9.84 -33.90 -20.20
C ILE A 437 -9.12 -34.19 -18.89
N ASP A 438 -8.16 -35.10 -18.96
CA ASP A 438 -7.30 -35.48 -17.85
C ASP A 438 -5.87 -35.06 -18.18
N GLY A 439 -5.25 -34.18 -17.39
CA GLY A 439 -3.84 -33.82 -17.60
C GLY A 439 -2.89 -34.95 -17.24
N GLY A 440 -3.29 -35.78 -16.27
CA GLY A 440 -2.48 -36.89 -15.77
C GLY A 440 -1.71 -36.49 -14.51
N ALA A 441 -0.41 -36.71 -14.47
CA ALA A 441 0.43 -36.27 -13.34
C ALA A 441 1.39 -35.18 -13.83
N GLY A 442 1.57 -34.12 -13.05
CA GLY A 442 2.36 -32.98 -13.48
C GLY A 442 1.69 -31.69 -13.07
N ASN A 443 2.21 -30.57 -13.56
CA ASN A 443 1.50 -29.29 -13.56
C ASN A 443 0.99 -29.04 -14.97
N ASP A 444 -0.28 -29.34 -15.20
CA ASP A 444 -0.84 -29.43 -16.54
C ASP A 444 -1.62 -28.15 -16.92
N GLU A 445 -1.51 -27.76 -18.18
CA GLU A 445 -2.15 -26.57 -18.76
C GLU A 445 -3.16 -26.94 -19.85
N LEU A 446 -4.41 -26.51 -19.68
CA LEU A 446 -5.40 -26.46 -20.74
C LEU A 446 -5.44 -25.08 -21.39
N VAL A 447 -5.20 -24.98 -22.69
CA VAL A 447 -5.32 -23.75 -23.48
C VAL A 447 -6.58 -23.79 -24.34
N ILE A 448 -7.45 -22.81 -24.21
CA ILE A 448 -8.65 -22.60 -25.03
C ILE A 448 -8.35 -21.47 -26.02
N LYS A 449 -8.12 -21.82 -27.29
CA LYS A 449 -7.62 -20.91 -28.33
C LYS A 449 -8.71 -20.52 -29.32
N GLY A 450 -9.09 -19.25 -29.32
CA GLY A 450 -10.00 -18.66 -30.30
C GLY A 450 -11.42 -19.22 -30.25
N SER A 451 -11.95 -19.43 -29.04
CA SER A 451 -13.27 -20.05 -28.84
C SER A 451 -14.39 -19.27 -29.54
N THR A 452 -15.34 -20.00 -30.10
CA THR A 452 -16.56 -19.48 -30.73
C THR A 452 -17.84 -19.90 -29.99
N ALA A 453 -17.69 -20.65 -28.89
CA ALA A 453 -18.76 -21.13 -28.04
C ALA A 453 -19.31 -20.03 -27.13
N ASP A 454 -20.62 -20.13 -26.85
CA ASP A 454 -21.27 -19.32 -25.81
C ASP A 454 -21.02 -19.91 -24.40
N THR A 455 -20.82 -21.23 -24.32
CA THR A 455 -20.48 -21.95 -23.09
C THR A 455 -19.53 -23.11 -23.41
N LEU A 456 -18.47 -23.24 -22.63
CA LEU A 456 -17.53 -24.36 -22.66
C LEU A 456 -17.52 -25.02 -21.27
N GLN A 457 -17.81 -26.31 -21.21
CA GLN A 457 -17.93 -27.07 -19.96
C GLN A 457 -17.30 -28.46 -20.13
N PRO A 458 -15.96 -28.56 -20.21
CA PRO A 458 -15.27 -29.85 -20.16
C PRO A 458 -15.32 -30.41 -18.72
N THR A 459 -15.14 -31.73 -18.58
CA THR A 459 -14.88 -32.36 -17.28
C THR A 459 -13.37 -32.44 -17.10
N LEU A 460 -12.81 -31.59 -16.25
CA LEU A 460 -11.36 -31.53 -16.03
C LEU A 460 -10.95 -32.35 -14.81
N THR A 461 -9.91 -33.17 -14.96
CA THR A 461 -9.18 -33.84 -13.88
C THR A 461 -7.69 -33.58 -14.05
N ASN A 462 -6.97 -33.38 -12.94
CA ASN A 462 -5.52 -33.14 -12.96
C ASN A 462 -5.12 -32.06 -13.99
N ILE A 463 -5.81 -30.91 -13.94
CA ILE A 463 -5.44 -29.71 -14.69
C ILE A 463 -5.32 -28.61 -13.65
N GLU A 464 -4.13 -28.01 -13.56
CA GLU A 464 -3.84 -26.98 -12.56
C GLU A 464 -4.05 -25.57 -13.14
N LYS A 465 -3.81 -25.43 -14.45
CA LYS A 465 -3.87 -24.15 -15.16
C LYS A 465 -4.81 -24.20 -16.35
N VAL A 466 -5.65 -23.17 -16.47
CA VAL A 466 -6.45 -22.93 -17.69
C VAL A 466 -6.09 -21.58 -18.30
N THR A 467 -5.82 -21.56 -19.60
CA THR A 467 -5.51 -20.34 -20.35
C THR A 467 -6.56 -20.11 -21.44
N VAL A 468 -7.23 -18.97 -21.42
CA VAL A 468 -8.10 -18.53 -22.52
C VAL A 468 -7.31 -17.58 -23.43
N ASP A 469 -7.07 -18.02 -24.67
CA ASP A 469 -6.38 -17.29 -25.73
C ASP A 469 -7.37 -16.86 -26.82
N GLY A 470 -8.12 -15.80 -26.52
CA GLY A 470 -9.07 -15.20 -27.44
C GLY A 470 -10.43 -15.89 -27.57
N ASN A 471 -11.43 -15.07 -27.84
CA ASN A 471 -12.83 -15.46 -28.01
C ASN A 471 -13.52 -14.53 -29.01
N THR A 472 -14.51 -15.05 -29.74
CA THR A 472 -15.28 -14.27 -30.72
C THR A 472 -16.70 -13.94 -30.26
N LYS A 473 -17.18 -14.64 -29.23
CA LYS A 473 -18.45 -14.42 -28.52
C LYS A 473 -18.20 -14.31 -27.01
N ASP A 474 -19.21 -13.84 -26.28
CA ASP A 474 -19.19 -13.93 -24.83
C ASP A 474 -19.11 -15.42 -24.43
N LEU A 475 -18.13 -15.77 -23.59
CA LEU A 475 -17.80 -17.14 -23.25
C LEU A 475 -18.07 -17.38 -21.76
N THR A 476 -18.91 -18.37 -21.46
CA THR A 476 -18.97 -18.93 -20.10
C THR A 476 -18.09 -20.18 -20.03
N LEU A 477 -17.00 -20.13 -19.27
CA LEU A 477 -16.16 -21.27 -18.95
C LEU A 477 -16.65 -21.89 -17.64
N SER A 478 -17.23 -23.08 -17.72
CA SER A 478 -17.67 -23.81 -16.53
C SER A 478 -16.62 -24.83 -16.11
N LEU A 479 -15.98 -24.57 -14.98
CA LEU A 479 -14.96 -25.43 -14.36
C LEU A 479 -15.59 -26.48 -13.43
N LYS A 480 -16.81 -26.92 -13.74
CA LYS A 480 -17.59 -27.84 -12.90
C LYS A 480 -16.81 -29.14 -12.65
N LYS A 481 -16.50 -29.42 -11.37
CA LYS A 481 -15.68 -30.56 -10.89
C LYS A 481 -14.17 -30.45 -11.14
N ALA A 482 -13.67 -29.31 -11.62
CA ALA A 482 -12.25 -29.06 -11.86
C ALA A 482 -11.55 -28.52 -10.60
N GLN A 483 -11.62 -29.26 -9.48
CA GLN A 483 -11.09 -28.78 -8.18
C GLN A 483 -9.57 -28.51 -8.19
N SER A 484 -8.83 -29.13 -9.11
CA SER A 484 -7.39 -28.94 -9.26
C SER A 484 -7.01 -27.60 -9.92
N VAL A 485 -7.95 -26.93 -10.62
CA VAL A 485 -7.65 -25.68 -11.32
C VAL A 485 -7.54 -24.54 -10.31
N THR A 486 -6.32 -24.11 -10.04
CA THR A 486 -6.00 -23.00 -9.12
C THR A 486 -5.53 -21.74 -9.85
N GLU A 487 -5.13 -21.87 -11.12
CA GLU A 487 -4.63 -20.76 -11.94
C GLU A 487 -5.45 -20.59 -13.23
N SER A 488 -5.85 -19.35 -13.53
CA SER A 488 -6.45 -18.99 -14.82
C SER A 488 -5.70 -17.85 -15.48
N SER A 489 -5.39 -17.99 -16.76
CA SER A 489 -4.70 -16.97 -17.57
C SER A 489 -5.57 -16.49 -18.72
N PHE A 490 -5.53 -15.20 -19.04
CA PHE A 490 -6.36 -14.58 -20.08
C PHE A 490 -5.52 -13.70 -21.00
N LYS A 491 -5.54 -14.02 -22.30
CA LYS A 491 -4.85 -13.26 -23.35
C LYS A 491 -5.71 -13.14 -24.60
N ASN A 492 -5.53 -12.04 -25.35
CA ASN A 492 -6.27 -11.74 -26.58
C ASN A 492 -7.81 -11.77 -26.44
N ILE A 493 -8.35 -11.52 -25.24
CA ILE A 493 -9.79 -11.54 -24.97
C ILE A 493 -10.48 -10.39 -25.71
N ALA A 494 -11.43 -10.69 -26.59
CA ALA A 494 -12.14 -9.70 -27.40
C ALA A 494 -13.63 -9.52 -27.01
N LYS A 495 -14.19 -10.46 -26.24
CA LYS A 495 -15.56 -10.44 -25.70
C LYS A 495 -15.55 -10.86 -24.23
N THR A 496 -16.69 -10.75 -23.54
CA THR A 496 -16.76 -11.06 -22.10
C THR A 496 -16.42 -12.54 -21.87
N VAL A 497 -15.67 -12.83 -20.80
CA VAL A 497 -15.45 -14.20 -20.32
C VAL A 497 -16.00 -14.29 -18.91
N THR A 498 -16.76 -15.33 -18.60
CA THR A 498 -17.24 -15.63 -17.25
C THR A 498 -16.76 -17.03 -16.88
N GLU A 499 -15.85 -17.11 -15.94
CA GLU A 499 -15.49 -18.36 -15.27
C GLU A 499 -16.59 -18.67 -14.22
N SER A 500 -16.94 -19.95 -14.06
CA SER A 500 -17.86 -20.40 -13.01
C SER A 500 -17.57 -21.81 -12.49
N ASN A 501 -17.76 -21.97 -11.18
CA ASN A 501 -17.65 -23.25 -10.46
C ASN A 501 -16.21 -23.80 -10.41
N GLY A 502 -15.21 -22.92 -10.40
CA GLY A 502 -13.81 -23.26 -10.23
C GLY A 502 -13.36 -23.25 -8.76
N ASN A 503 -12.04 -23.32 -8.60
CA ASN A 503 -11.32 -23.12 -7.36
C ASN A 503 -10.12 -22.18 -7.63
N VAL A 504 -10.31 -21.20 -8.51
CA VAL A 504 -9.23 -20.34 -9.00
C VAL A 504 -8.75 -19.45 -7.85
N GLU A 505 -7.46 -19.53 -7.52
CA GLU A 505 -6.81 -18.70 -6.52
C GLU A 505 -6.02 -17.55 -7.13
N THR A 506 -5.51 -17.75 -8.35
CA THR A 506 -4.66 -16.79 -9.07
C THR A 506 -5.17 -16.57 -10.50
N VAL A 507 -5.27 -15.29 -10.88
CA VAL A 507 -5.63 -14.86 -12.23
C VAL A 507 -4.49 -14.08 -12.85
N ASN A 508 -4.07 -14.49 -14.05
CA ASN A 508 -3.01 -13.84 -14.82
C ASN A 508 -3.59 -13.15 -16.06
N ILE A 509 -3.46 -11.83 -16.11
CA ILE A 509 -3.90 -10.99 -17.22
C ILE A 509 -2.69 -10.66 -18.08
N LEU A 510 -2.73 -11.21 -19.29
CA LEU A 510 -1.68 -11.10 -20.29
C LEU A 510 -2.08 -10.06 -21.36
N ALA A 511 -1.36 -10.03 -22.48
CA ALA A 511 -1.51 -9.01 -23.51
C ALA A 511 -2.86 -9.01 -24.25
N ASN A 512 -3.20 -7.84 -24.80
CA ASN A 512 -4.23 -7.63 -25.84
C ASN A 512 -5.69 -7.92 -25.46
N ASN A 513 -6.03 -7.95 -24.18
CA ASN A 513 -7.44 -8.04 -23.80
C ASN A 513 -8.17 -6.70 -24.02
N ALA A 514 -9.44 -6.77 -24.37
CA ALA A 514 -10.33 -5.63 -24.44
C ALA A 514 -10.59 -5.09 -23.03
N THR A 515 -10.40 -3.79 -22.82
CA THR A 515 -10.58 -3.13 -21.52
C THR A 515 -12.05 -2.83 -21.21
N ASP A 516 -12.91 -2.83 -22.23
CA ASP A 516 -14.36 -2.64 -22.14
C ASP A 516 -15.15 -3.96 -22.06
N LYS A 517 -14.45 -5.10 -21.93
CA LYS A 517 -15.02 -6.44 -21.77
C LYS A 517 -14.49 -7.04 -20.48
N ALA A 518 -15.39 -7.64 -19.71
CA ALA A 518 -15.03 -8.18 -18.42
C ALA A 518 -14.54 -9.62 -18.54
N VAL A 519 -13.52 -9.96 -17.77
CA VAL A 519 -13.26 -11.33 -17.31
C VAL A 519 -13.84 -11.42 -15.90
N THR A 520 -14.94 -12.15 -15.77
CA THR A 520 -15.61 -12.37 -14.49
C THR A 520 -15.13 -13.70 -13.91
N ILE A 521 -14.65 -13.66 -12.67
CA ILE A 521 -14.19 -14.82 -11.92
C ILE A 521 -15.17 -15.04 -10.79
N ASN A 522 -15.86 -16.17 -10.80
CA ASN A 522 -17.01 -16.41 -9.94
C ASN A 522 -16.68 -17.36 -8.77
N ASP A 523 -15.46 -17.22 -8.26
CA ASP A 523 -14.86 -18.06 -7.23
C ASP A 523 -14.49 -17.25 -5.98
N GLU A 524 -14.87 -17.75 -4.80
CA GLU A 524 -14.54 -17.14 -3.51
C GLU A 524 -13.07 -17.36 -3.12
N SER A 525 -12.42 -18.36 -3.72
CA SER A 525 -11.02 -18.71 -3.50
C SER A 525 -10.01 -17.72 -4.10
N LEU A 526 -10.46 -16.82 -4.98
CA LEU A 526 -9.58 -15.89 -5.68
C LEU A 526 -8.90 -14.94 -4.68
N LYS A 527 -7.57 -14.97 -4.67
CA LYS A 527 -6.72 -14.15 -3.79
C LYS A 527 -5.81 -13.21 -4.56
N THR A 528 -5.39 -13.59 -5.78
CA THR A 528 -4.35 -12.85 -6.51
C THR A 528 -4.77 -12.54 -7.94
N ILE A 529 -4.59 -11.29 -8.35
CA ILE A 529 -4.71 -10.84 -9.74
C ILE A 529 -3.36 -10.27 -10.17
N ASN A 530 -2.77 -10.84 -11.22
CA ASN A 530 -1.50 -10.39 -11.79
C ASN A 530 -1.73 -9.76 -13.16
N PHE A 531 -1.34 -8.50 -13.33
CA PHE A 531 -1.16 -7.86 -14.64
C PHE A 531 0.29 -8.08 -15.09
N SER A 532 0.51 -9.12 -15.90
CA SER A 532 1.84 -9.62 -16.28
C SER A 532 2.46 -8.84 -17.45
N ASP A 533 3.72 -8.49 -17.31
CA ASP A 533 4.53 -7.84 -18.35
C ASP A 533 5.18 -8.84 -19.31
N VAL A 534 4.96 -10.13 -19.12
CA VAL A 534 5.41 -11.20 -20.02
C VAL A 534 4.22 -12.00 -20.54
N ASP A 535 4.23 -12.31 -21.83
CA ASP A 535 3.30 -13.28 -22.40
C ASP A 535 3.71 -14.73 -22.07
N ASP A 536 2.90 -15.69 -22.50
CA ASP A 536 3.17 -17.12 -22.31
C ASP A 536 4.40 -17.63 -23.08
N LYS A 537 5.04 -16.78 -23.89
CA LYS A 537 6.28 -17.06 -24.62
C LYS A 537 7.48 -16.34 -24.01
N GLY A 538 7.30 -15.62 -22.90
CA GLY A 538 8.32 -14.83 -22.22
C GLY A 538 8.67 -13.51 -22.92
N ALA A 539 7.89 -13.07 -23.90
CA ALA A 539 8.09 -11.78 -24.56
C ALA A 539 7.46 -10.66 -23.72
N SER A 540 8.13 -9.50 -23.67
CA SER A 540 7.59 -8.35 -22.94
C SER A 540 6.33 -7.81 -23.63
N VAL A 541 5.26 -7.67 -22.85
CA VAL A 541 3.96 -7.17 -23.28
C VAL A 541 3.41 -6.14 -22.30
N ARG A 542 2.34 -5.45 -22.71
CA ARG A 542 1.58 -4.55 -21.85
C ARG A 542 0.31 -5.28 -21.42
N ALA A 543 0.21 -5.59 -20.13
CA ALA A 543 -1.02 -6.15 -19.59
C ALA A 543 -2.14 -5.12 -19.67
N LYS A 544 -3.30 -5.57 -20.12
CA LYS A 544 -4.53 -4.79 -20.04
C LYS A 544 -5.74 -5.71 -19.90
N GLY A 545 -6.81 -5.26 -19.26
CA GLY A 545 -8.06 -5.99 -19.07
C GLY A 545 -8.90 -5.43 -17.92
N LYS A 546 -10.19 -5.80 -17.92
CA LYS A 546 -11.13 -5.54 -16.83
C LYS A 546 -11.50 -6.86 -16.14
N ILE A 547 -11.29 -6.94 -14.83
CA ILE A 547 -11.60 -8.11 -14.00
C ILE A 547 -12.78 -7.81 -13.09
N VAL A 548 -13.71 -8.75 -12.98
CA VAL A 548 -14.82 -8.73 -12.02
C VAL A 548 -14.64 -9.92 -11.09
N ALA A 549 -14.29 -9.63 -9.85
CA ALA A 549 -13.93 -10.57 -8.79
C ALA A 549 -14.86 -10.38 -7.58
N ASP A 550 -16.16 -10.24 -7.83
CA ASP A 550 -17.12 -9.79 -6.82
C ASP A 550 -17.26 -10.74 -5.63
N LYS A 551 -16.86 -12.00 -5.77
CA LYS A 551 -16.88 -12.99 -4.69
C LYS A 551 -15.62 -13.02 -3.82
N ALA A 552 -14.52 -12.41 -4.27
CA ALA A 552 -13.30 -12.35 -3.47
C ALA A 552 -13.50 -11.42 -2.26
N THR A 553 -13.06 -11.86 -1.09
CA THR A 553 -13.11 -11.07 0.16
C THR A 553 -11.80 -10.33 0.44
N GLU A 554 -10.68 -10.88 -0.04
CA GLU A 554 -9.36 -10.26 0.05
C GLU A 554 -8.64 -10.45 -1.29
N LEU A 555 -7.95 -9.41 -1.76
CA LEU A 555 -7.22 -9.47 -3.02
C LEU A 555 -5.82 -8.84 -2.90
N THR A 556 -4.84 -9.51 -3.48
CA THR A 556 -3.56 -8.93 -3.85
C THR A 556 -3.56 -8.67 -5.36
N ILE A 557 -3.27 -7.44 -5.77
CA ILE A 557 -3.19 -7.04 -7.17
C ILE A 557 -1.73 -6.68 -7.47
N ASN A 558 -1.06 -7.54 -8.24
CA ASN A 558 0.29 -7.27 -8.70
C ASN A 558 0.24 -6.70 -10.13
N SER A 559 0.96 -5.61 -10.37
CA SER A 559 1.05 -5.00 -11.69
C SER A 559 2.50 -4.75 -12.08
N ASN A 560 2.98 -5.53 -13.06
CA ASN A 560 4.35 -5.39 -13.54
C ASN A 560 4.50 -4.24 -14.55
N LYS A 561 3.52 -4.09 -15.46
CA LYS A 561 3.56 -3.07 -16.51
C LYS A 561 2.18 -2.71 -17.06
N VAL A 562 1.70 -1.52 -16.70
CA VAL A 562 0.39 -0.98 -17.12
C VAL A 562 0.57 0.50 -17.50
N THR A 563 0.08 0.89 -18.68
CA THR A 563 0.42 2.18 -19.27
C THR A 563 -0.61 3.28 -19.08
N ALA A 564 -1.82 2.90 -18.68
CA ALA A 564 -2.87 3.81 -18.23
C ALA A 564 -3.73 3.12 -17.17
N ALA A 565 -4.31 3.86 -16.23
CA ALA A 565 -5.18 3.27 -15.20
C ALA A 565 -6.40 2.51 -15.79
N ALA A 566 -6.88 2.92 -16.97
CA ALA A 566 -7.96 2.24 -17.69
C ALA A 566 -7.54 0.91 -18.36
N ASP A 567 -6.22 0.67 -18.47
CA ASP A 567 -5.71 -0.61 -18.96
C ASP A 567 -5.87 -1.70 -17.88
N ALA A 568 -5.88 -1.35 -16.58
CA ALA A 568 -6.02 -2.33 -15.50
C ALA A 568 -7.20 -1.96 -14.59
N VAL A 569 -8.34 -2.62 -14.81
CA VAL A 569 -9.58 -2.36 -14.07
C VAL A 569 -9.94 -3.58 -13.23
N VAL A 570 -10.19 -3.41 -11.94
CA VAL A 570 -10.63 -4.49 -11.04
C VAL A 570 -11.91 -4.08 -10.32
N GLN A 571 -12.92 -4.93 -10.37
CA GLN A 571 -14.15 -4.82 -9.59
C GLN A 571 -14.20 -5.93 -8.55
N ALA A 572 -14.51 -5.59 -7.30
CA ALA A 572 -14.50 -6.55 -6.21
C ALA A 572 -15.53 -6.17 -5.13
N ALA A 573 -16.81 -6.43 -5.41
CA ALA A 573 -17.93 -6.01 -4.56
C ALA A 573 -17.85 -6.45 -3.10
N ASN A 574 -17.30 -7.64 -2.83
CA ASN A 574 -17.20 -8.18 -1.47
C ASN A 574 -15.82 -8.04 -0.83
N ALA A 575 -14.84 -7.45 -1.51
CA ALA A 575 -13.50 -7.30 -0.94
C ALA A 575 -13.54 -6.32 0.24
N THR A 576 -13.03 -6.76 1.39
CA THR A 576 -12.79 -5.91 2.57
C THR A 576 -11.35 -5.43 2.64
N LYS A 577 -10.42 -6.17 2.02
CA LYS A 577 -9.00 -5.84 1.94
C LYS A 577 -8.47 -5.97 0.52
N ILE A 578 -7.75 -4.94 0.05
CA ILE A 578 -7.02 -4.98 -1.22
C ILE A 578 -5.61 -4.46 -1.00
N ASP A 579 -4.61 -5.25 -1.40
CA ASP A 579 -3.21 -4.86 -1.44
C ASP A 579 -2.76 -4.71 -2.90
N ILE A 580 -2.26 -3.54 -3.29
CA ILE A 580 -1.78 -3.26 -4.64
C ILE A 580 -0.25 -3.20 -4.62
N ASN A 581 0.41 -3.99 -5.46
CA ASN A 581 1.85 -3.96 -5.67
C ASN A 581 2.15 -3.53 -7.12
N ALA A 582 2.45 -2.26 -7.32
CA ALA A 582 2.72 -1.65 -8.62
C ALA A 582 4.23 -1.51 -8.86
N ALA A 583 4.74 -2.20 -9.87
CA ALA A 583 6.12 -2.05 -10.33
C ALA A 583 6.35 -0.67 -10.99
N LYS A 584 7.62 -0.36 -11.30
CA LYS A 584 8.04 0.98 -11.74
C LYS A 584 7.34 1.46 -13.02
N ASP A 585 7.03 0.54 -13.92
CA ASP A 585 6.40 0.82 -15.22
C ASP A 585 4.86 0.80 -15.16
N THR A 586 4.26 0.71 -13.96
CA THR A 586 2.81 0.78 -13.76
C THR A 586 2.37 2.20 -13.44
N VAL A 587 1.66 2.83 -14.39
CA VAL A 587 1.19 4.22 -14.27
C VAL A 587 -0.05 4.36 -13.39
N GLY A 588 -0.87 3.33 -13.28
CA GLY A 588 -2.09 3.38 -12.47
C GLY A 588 -2.96 2.13 -12.57
N LEU A 589 -4.04 2.12 -11.77
CA LEU A 589 -5.04 1.06 -11.68
C LEU A 589 -6.42 1.70 -11.43
N THR A 590 -7.48 1.11 -11.97
CA THR A 590 -8.86 1.48 -11.64
C THR A 590 -9.51 0.43 -10.73
N LEU A 591 -10.00 0.85 -9.57
CA LEU A 591 -10.87 0.05 -8.69
C LEU A 591 -12.32 0.47 -8.87
N GLY A 592 -13.24 -0.48 -9.01
CA GLY A 592 -14.67 -0.23 -9.14
C GLY A 592 -15.52 -1.12 -8.25
N GLY A 593 -16.69 -0.63 -7.83
CA GLY A 593 -17.65 -1.44 -7.08
C GLY A 593 -17.18 -1.93 -5.71
N VAL A 594 -16.13 -1.35 -5.12
CA VAL A 594 -15.48 -1.82 -3.87
C VAL A 594 -16.19 -1.33 -2.59
N ALA A 595 -17.52 -1.39 -2.55
CA ALA A 595 -18.34 -0.79 -1.50
C ALA A 595 -18.09 -1.33 -0.08
N LYS A 596 -17.40 -2.48 0.07
CA LYS A 596 -17.04 -3.09 1.36
C LYS A 596 -15.56 -2.94 1.73
N LEU A 597 -14.73 -2.34 0.87
CA LEU A 597 -13.30 -2.19 1.08
C LEU A 597 -13.02 -1.29 2.28
N THR A 598 -12.50 -1.84 3.36
CA THR A 598 -12.10 -1.08 4.55
C THR A 598 -10.59 -0.83 4.58
N ASP A 599 -9.81 -1.79 4.10
CA ASP A 599 -8.36 -1.79 4.18
C ASP A 599 -7.74 -1.78 2.78
N LEU A 600 -7.06 -0.68 2.44
CA LEU A 600 -6.40 -0.51 1.16
C LEU A 600 -4.91 -0.21 1.36
N THR A 601 -4.06 -1.10 0.86
CA THR A 601 -2.61 -0.88 0.82
C THR A 601 -2.17 -0.63 -0.61
N VAL A 602 -1.31 0.36 -0.83
CA VAL A 602 -0.69 0.64 -2.12
C VAL A 602 0.83 0.68 -1.96
N ASN A 603 1.53 -0.24 -2.61
CA ASN A 603 2.99 -0.26 -2.71
C ASN A 603 3.39 0.02 -4.17
N ASN A 604 3.89 1.22 -4.48
CA ASN A 604 4.26 1.57 -5.86
C ASN A 604 5.73 1.97 -5.99
N LYS A 605 6.39 1.42 -7.02
CA LYS A 605 7.83 1.66 -7.31
C LYS A 605 8.08 2.83 -8.27
N GLY A 606 7.03 3.30 -8.96
CA GLY A 606 7.07 4.41 -9.92
C GLY A 606 5.92 5.39 -9.68
N ALA A 607 5.71 6.35 -10.58
CA ALA A 607 4.55 7.24 -10.49
C ALA A 607 3.26 6.44 -10.71
N PHE A 608 2.32 6.51 -9.77
CA PHE A 608 1.11 5.69 -9.74
C PHE A 608 -0.13 6.52 -9.41
N ALA A 609 -1.15 6.42 -10.25
CA ALA A 609 -2.47 6.99 -10.02
C ALA A 609 -3.49 5.88 -9.72
N LEU A 610 -4.05 5.90 -8.51
CA LEU A 610 -5.22 5.10 -8.18
C LEU A 610 -6.48 5.81 -8.67
N THR A 611 -7.33 5.10 -9.39
CA THR A 611 -8.56 5.64 -9.96
C THR A 611 -9.75 4.88 -9.39
N GLY A 612 -10.74 5.57 -8.81
CA GLY A 612 -12.06 4.99 -8.59
C GLY A 612 -12.83 4.98 -9.91
N ALA A 613 -13.57 3.93 -10.25
CA ALA A 613 -14.40 3.94 -11.45
C ALA A 613 -15.50 5.02 -11.37
N ASN A 614 -15.95 5.34 -10.15
CA ASN A 614 -16.81 6.46 -9.81
C ASN A 614 -16.17 7.34 -8.72
N ALA A 615 -16.67 8.58 -8.57
CA ALA A 615 -16.17 9.56 -7.60
C ALA A 615 -16.24 9.12 -6.12
N THR A 616 -17.09 8.14 -5.80
CA THR A 616 -17.37 7.65 -4.44
C THR A 616 -16.92 6.21 -4.20
N ASP A 617 -16.28 5.56 -5.17
CA ASP A 617 -15.93 4.13 -5.05
C ASP A 617 -14.99 3.83 -3.88
N LEU A 618 -14.20 4.81 -3.42
CA LEU A 618 -13.26 4.65 -2.31
C LEU A 618 -13.81 5.17 -0.96
N ASP A 619 -15.07 5.61 -0.88
CA ASP A 619 -15.66 6.15 0.35
C ASP A 619 -15.76 5.12 1.49
N SER A 620 -15.75 3.83 1.18
CA SER A 620 -15.77 2.72 2.15
C SER A 620 -14.44 2.55 2.90
N VAL A 621 -13.33 3.03 2.32
CA VAL A 621 -11.98 2.85 2.87
C VAL A 621 -11.87 3.53 4.23
N LYS A 622 -11.43 2.77 5.23
CA LYS A 622 -11.16 3.24 6.59
C LYS A 622 -9.67 3.37 6.85
N ASN A 623 -8.87 2.49 6.29
CA ASN A 623 -7.42 2.46 6.43
C ASN A 623 -6.79 2.53 5.04
N LEU A 624 -6.08 3.62 4.76
CA LEU A 624 -5.27 3.78 3.55
C LEU A 624 -3.79 3.82 3.93
N SER A 625 -3.04 2.81 3.54
CA SER A 625 -1.59 2.76 3.71
C SER A 625 -0.90 2.81 2.35
N VAL A 626 0.02 3.75 2.15
CA VAL A 626 0.77 3.88 0.89
C VAL A 626 2.27 3.89 1.19
N ASN A 627 3.00 2.99 0.55
CA ASN A 627 4.46 2.99 0.49
C ASN A 627 4.90 3.26 -0.95
N THR A 628 5.43 4.45 -1.21
CA THR A 628 5.66 4.94 -2.57
C THR A 628 7.12 5.31 -2.84
N GLU A 629 7.81 4.60 -3.71
CA GLU A 629 9.12 5.04 -4.23
C GLU A 629 8.97 6.07 -5.37
N GLY A 630 7.75 6.34 -5.83
CA GLY A 630 7.41 7.37 -6.82
C GLY A 630 6.36 8.36 -6.33
N ALA A 631 5.72 9.07 -7.25
CA ALA A 631 4.57 9.93 -6.92
C ALA A 631 3.29 9.10 -6.82
N PHE A 632 2.52 9.26 -5.74
CA PHE A 632 1.19 8.67 -5.58
C PHE A 632 0.10 9.73 -5.82
N SER A 633 -1.02 9.35 -6.40
CA SER A 633 -2.20 10.22 -6.52
C SER A 633 -3.50 9.42 -6.58
N ILE A 634 -4.60 10.09 -6.25
CA ILE A 634 -5.96 9.58 -6.48
C ILE A 634 -6.63 10.51 -7.49
N ALA A 635 -7.10 9.97 -8.61
CA ALA A 635 -7.61 10.76 -9.74
C ALA A 635 -9.13 11.00 -9.67
N THR A 636 -9.94 10.00 -10.05
CA THR A 636 -11.40 10.16 -10.21
C THR A 636 -12.17 10.20 -8.89
N ALA A 637 -11.69 9.51 -7.85
CA ALA A 637 -12.35 9.55 -6.55
C ALA A 637 -12.12 10.92 -5.89
N THR A 638 -13.20 11.57 -5.44
CA THR A 638 -13.15 12.92 -4.87
C THR A 638 -13.30 12.92 -3.35
N SER A 639 -13.54 11.76 -2.75
CA SER A 639 -13.66 11.64 -1.30
C SER A 639 -13.23 10.28 -0.75
N LEU A 640 -12.85 10.30 0.52
CA LEU A 640 -12.63 9.14 1.39
C LEU A 640 -13.41 9.38 2.70
N LYS A 641 -14.75 9.31 2.61
CA LYS A 641 -15.66 9.76 3.69
C LYS A 641 -15.52 9.02 5.02
N ASN A 642 -15.05 7.76 4.98
CA ASN A 642 -14.92 6.91 6.16
C ASN A 642 -13.47 6.68 6.60
N LEU A 643 -12.50 7.41 6.03
CA LEU A 643 -11.09 7.22 6.35
C LEU A 643 -10.80 7.59 7.80
N ASN A 644 -10.41 6.62 8.60
CA ASN A 644 -9.95 6.78 9.98
C ASN A 644 -8.43 6.90 10.05
N ASN A 645 -7.71 6.17 9.21
CA ASN A 645 -6.26 6.11 9.25
C ASN A 645 -5.67 6.33 7.86
N LEU A 646 -4.80 7.33 7.72
CA LEU A 646 -3.98 7.59 6.54
C LEU A 646 -2.51 7.41 6.91
N SER A 647 -1.82 6.46 6.29
CA SER A 647 -0.38 6.25 6.45
C SER A 647 0.29 6.44 5.10
N LEU A 648 1.17 7.43 4.96
CA LEU A 648 1.91 7.70 3.73
C LEU A 648 3.42 7.69 4.01
N ASN A 649 4.15 6.77 3.37
CA ASN A 649 5.61 6.70 3.45
C ASN A 649 6.21 6.73 2.03
N GLY A 650 7.19 7.61 1.76
CA GLY A 650 7.94 7.55 0.50
C GLY A 650 8.29 8.89 -0.15
N VAL A 651 8.06 9.04 -1.46
CA VAL A 651 8.49 10.21 -2.22
C VAL A 651 7.48 11.35 -2.18
N SER A 652 6.30 11.23 -2.79
CA SER A 652 5.29 12.31 -2.79
C SER A 652 3.88 11.76 -2.97
N ALA A 653 2.87 12.53 -2.56
CA ALA A 653 1.47 12.19 -2.72
C ALA A 653 0.60 13.44 -3.02
N ASP A 654 -0.15 13.42 -4.12
CA ASP A 654 -1.12 14.46 -4.47
C ASP A 654 -2.55 13.95 -4.35
N LEU A 655 -3.22 14.34 -3.26
CA LEU A 655 -4.61 14.05 -2.94
C LEU A 655 -5.43 15.33 -2.82
N ASN A 656 -5.01 16.42 -3.49
CA ASN A 656 -5.63 17.74 -3.34
C ASN A 656 -7.13 17.76 -3.73
N SER A 657 -7.53 16.89 -4.66
CA SER A 657 -8.92 16.76 -5.10
C SER A 657 -9.76 15.81 -4.22
N VAL A 658 -9.19 15.28 -3.14
CA VAL A 658 -9.82 14.28 -2.26
C VAL A 658 -10.18 14.92 -0.93
N ASN A 659 -11.48 14.95 -0.63
CA ASN A 659 -11.99 15.33 0.69
C ASN A 659 -12.03 14.11 1.63
N VAL A 660 -11.55 14.27 2.85
CA VAL A 660 -11.48 13.21 3.86
C VAL A 660 -12.53 13.42 4.93
N GLY A 661 -13.21 12.34 5.29
CA GLY A 661 -14.15 12.34 6.39
C GLY A 661 -15.46 13.10 6.12
N THR A 662 -16.26 13.20 7.18
CA THR A 662 -17.55 13.92 7.25
C THR A 662 -17.78 14.36 8.69
N ALA A 663 -18.76 15.23 8.95
CA ALA A 663 -19.18 15.59 10.32
C ALA A 663 -19.68 14.40 11.18
N THR A 664 -19.76 13.19 10.61
CA THR A 664 -20.11 11.95 11.32
C THR A 664 -18.94 10.98 11.51
N LEU A 665 -17.77 11.23 10.92
CA LEU A 665 -16.57 10.39 11.09
C LEU A 665 -16.11 10.43 12.55
N ALA A 666 -15.80 9.28 13.16
CA ALA A 666 -15.42 9.21 14.57
C ALA A 666 -14.15 10.00 14.89
N SER A 667 -13.08 9.76 14.13
CA SER A 667 -11.81 10.47 14.21
C SER A 667 -10.98 10.16 12.95
N LEU A 668 -9.94 10.97 12.70
CA LEU A 668 -8.91 10.73 11.70
C LEU A 668 -7.52 10.83 12.34
N GLU A 669 -6.67 9.85 12.06
CA GLU A 669 -5.23 9.90 12.29
C GLU A 669 -4.48 9.81 10.95
N ALA A 670 -3.63 10.79 10.65
CA ALA A 670 -2.85 10.86 9.43
C ALA A 670 -1.35 10.91 9.75
N ASN A 671 -0.64 9.83 9.49
CA ASN A 671 0.80 9.68 9.71
C ASN A 671 1.53 9.79 8.36
N ILE A 672 2.31 10.86 8.18
CA ILE A 672 2.90 11.24 6.90
C ILE A 672 4.43 11.35 7.01
N ASN A 673 5.14 10.61 6.17
CA ASN A 673 6.59 10.68 6.04
C ASN A 673 6.96 10.60 4.55
N VAL A 674 7.05 11.76 3.88
CA VAL A 674 7.38 11.83 2.46
C VAL A 674 8.52 12.81 2.19
N SER A 675 9.44 12.49 1.28
CA SER A 675 10.57 13.39 0.97
C SER A 675 10.20 14.60 0.11
N GLY A 676 9.08 14.53 -0.59
CA GLY A 676 8.59 15.50 -1.58
C GLY A 676 7.26 16.13 -1.15
N GLU A 677 6.44 16.53 -2.11
CA GLU A 677 5.20 17.23 -1.82
C GLU A 677 4.08 16.30 -1.31
N PHE A 678 3.37 16.71 -0.26
CA PHE A 678 2.10 16.12 0.17
C PHE A 678 0.98 17.14 0.01
N LYS A 679 -0.08 16.76 -0.71
CA LYS A 679 -1.32 17.54 -0.81
C LYS A 679 -2.53 16.72 -0.37
N LEU A 680 -3.46 17.34 0.34
CA LEU A 680 -4.75 16.77 0.70
C LEU A 680 -5.85 17.85 0.68
N GLY A 681 -7.04 17.48 0.24
CA GLY A 681 -8.22 18.37 0.26
C GLY A 681 -8.75 18.65 1.67
N THR A 682 -10.04 18.97 1.77
CA THR A 682 -10.67 19.27 3.07
C THR A 682 -10.79 18.02 3.94
N THR A 683 -10.65 18.18 5.24
CA THR A 683 -10.78 17.12 6.23
C THR A 683 -11.84 17.49 7.26
N THR A 684 -12.79 16.60 7.51
CA THR A 684 -13.84 16.83 8.53
C THR A 684 -14.07 15.57 9.35
N ALA A 685 -14.11 15.70 10.67
CA ALA A 685 -14.54 14.64 11.58
C ALA A 685 -15.45 15.17 12.70
N LYS A 686 -16.18 14.25 13.33
CA LYS A 686 -16.89 14.51 14.58
C LYS A 686 -15.90 14.61 15.73
N GLY A 687 -15.10 13.58 15.97
CA GLY A 687 -14.06 13.57 17.01
C GLY A 687 -12.72 14.06 16.49
N ASP A 688 -11.64 13.53 17.04
CA ASP A 688 -10.29 14.07 16.85
C ASP A 688 -9.80 13.98 15.40
N VAL A 689 -9.03 14.98 14.97
CA VAL A 689 -8.32 15.01 13.69
C VAL A 689 -6.85 15.29 13.95
N ASP A 690 -6.01 14.28 13.77
CA ASP A 690 -4.58 14.35 14.06
C ASP A 690 -3.76 14.14 12.79
N PHE A 691 -2.94 15.14 12.43
CA PHE A 691 -1.94 15.05 11.39
C PHE A 691 -0.55 15.03 12.03
N ASN A 692 0.12 13.88 11.96
CA ASN A 692 1.51 13.70 12.37
C ASN A 692 2.39 13.62 11.12
N ILE A 693 3.09 14.70 10.81
CA ILE A 693 3.93 14.83 9.63
C ILE A 693 5.38 14.78 10.10
N GLU A 694 6.03 13.64 9.93
CA GLU A 694 7.41 13.41 10.36
C GLU A 694 8.39 14.16 9.46
N ASN A 695 8.25 13.96 8.14
CA ASN A 695 9.03 14.65 7.11
C ASN A 695 8.14 14.98 5.92
N VAL A 696 8.35 16.18 5.34
CA VAL A 696 7.72 16.58 4.09
C VAL A 696 8.63 17.53 3.29
N GLY A 697 8.62 17.40 1.96
CA GLY A 697 9.21 18.36 1.05
C GLY A 697 8.43 19.68 1.04
N ALA A 698 7.15 19.62 0.68
CA ALA A 698 6.21 20.76 0.78
C ALA A 698 4.82 20.24 1.16
N LEU A 699 4.04 21.03 1.88
CA LEU A 699 2.73 20.61 2.41
C LEU A 699 1.61 21.52 1.90
N THR A 700 0.51 20.94 1.46
CA THR A 700 -0.75 21.65 1.22
C THR A 700 -1.91 20.86 1.80
N LEU A 701 -2.51 21.33 2.89
CA LEU A 701 -3.73 20.76 3.46
C LEU A 701 -4.89 21.73 3.24
N GLY A 702 -6.06 21.21 2.86
CA GLY A 702 -7.31 21.96 2.84
C GLY A 702 -7.78 22.37 4.24
N ALA A 703 -9.03 22.81 4.35
CA ALA A 703 -9.62 23.12 5.66
C ALA A 703 -9.75 21.84 6.51
N ILE A 704 -9.42 21.94 7.80
CA ILE A 704 -9.49 20.87 8.79
C ILE A 704 -10.56 21.25 9.82
N THR A 705 -11.51 20.36 10.09
CA THR A 705 -12.58 20.61 11.06
C THR A 705 -12.86 19.40 11.93
N SER A 706 -12.70 19.56 13.24
CA SER A 706 -13.26 18.67 14.27
C SER A 706 -14.47 19.32 14.92
N SER A 707 -15.61 18.62 14.95
CA SER A 707 -16.86 19.19 15.46
C SER A 707 -17.00 19.12 16.98
N THR A 708 -16.46 18.07 17.59
CA THR A 708 -16.56 17.77 19.03
C THR A 708 -15.22 17.36 19.67
N GLY A 709 -14.20 17.06 18.87
CA GLY A 709 -12.88 16.64 19.35
C GLY A 709 -11.82 17.73 19.12
N ASN A 710 -10.57 17.32 19.22
CA ASN A 710 -9.40 18.16 18.98
C ASN A 710 -9.00 18.19 17.51
N ALA A 711 -8.28 19.22 17.10
CA ALA A 711 -7.60 19.30 15.81
C ALA A 711 -6.11 19.52 16.02
N SER A 712 -5.28 18.54 15.67
CA SER A 712 -3.84 18.57 15.85
C SER A 712 -3.12 18.49 14.50
N VAL A 713 -2.18 19.39 14.25
CA VAL A 713 -1.28 19.35 13.09
C VAL A 713 0.14 19.53 13.59
N ILE A 714 0.91 18.46 13.57
CA ILE A 714 2.29 18.41 14.06
C ILE A 714 3.21 18.14 12.87
N ILE A 715 4.03 19.12 12.52
CA ILE A 715 5.00 19.07 11.42
C ILE A 715 6.39 19.04 12.04
N SER A 716 6.94 17.83 12.18
CA SER A 716 8.26 17.60 12.76
C SER A 716 9.39 18.07 11.83
N SER A 717 9.18 18.04 10.51
CA SER A 717 10.12 18.60 9.52
C SER A 717 9.43 18.92 8.20
N ALA A 718 9.60 20.15 7.71
CA ALA A 718 9.22 20.54 6.36
C ALA A 718 10.36 21.32 5.68
N THR A 719 10.88 20.83 4.56
CA THR A 719 12.02 21.47 3.88
C THR A 719 11.63 22.61 2.93
N GLY A 720 10.36 22.72 2.58
CA GLY A 720 9.78 23.71 1.68
C GLY A 720 8.54 24.37 2.29
N ASN A 721 7.66 24.90 1.44
CA ASN A 721 6.51 25.69 1.89
C ASN A 721 5.42 24.82 2.54
N VAL A 722 4.74 25.38 3.53
CA VAL A 722 3.57 24.80 4.19
C VAL A 722 2.36 25.69 3.93
N THR A 723 1.29 25.11 3.40
CA THR A 723 -0.01 25.77 3.23
C THR A 723 -1.09 24.97 3.96
N LEU A 724 -1.78 25.60 4.90
CA LEU A 724 -2.88 25.03 5.66
C LEU A 724 -4.13 25.87 5.42
N GLY A 725 -5.25 25.22 5.14
CA GLY A 725 -6.57 25.85 5.18
C GLY A 725 -6.95 26.30 6.60
N ALA A 726 -8.21 26.70 6.79
CA ALA A 726 -8.71 26.96 8.14
C ALA A 726 -8.66 25.68 8.98
N VAL A 727 -8.23 25.78 10.24
CA VAL A 727 -8.18 24.66 11.19
C VAL A 727 -9.11 24.99 12.34
N SER A 728 -10.14 24.17 12.57
CA SER A 728 -11.15 24.43 13.58
C SER A 728 -11.45 23.18 14.41
N ALA A 729 -11.31 23.31 15.73
CA ALA A 729 -11.85 22.38 16.73
C ALA A 729 -13.04 23.05 17.42
N THR A 730 -14.24 22.93 16.82
CA THR A 730 -15.41 23.76 17.20
C THR A 730 -15.80 23.68 18.68
N GLN A 731 -15.57 22.54 19.32
CA GLN A 731 -15.84 22.32 20.76
C GLN A 731 -14.65 21.64 21.47
N GLY A 732 -13.45 21.75 20.90
CA GLY A 732 -12.25 21.11 21.45
C GLY A 732 -11.02 22.00 21.25
N ASN A 733 -9.85 21.42 21.47
CA ASN A 733 -8.60 22.16 21.43
C ASN A 733 -7.91 22.04 20.07
N LEU A 734 -7.19 23.08 19.69
CA LEU A 734 -6.37 23.13 18.49
C LEU A 734 -4.90 23.16 18.87
N THR A 735 -4.11 22.25 18.30
CA THR A 735 -2.65 22.28 18.38
C THR A 735 -2.06 22.36 16.97
N LEU A 736 -1.26 23.38 16.70
CA LEU A 736 -0.47 23.51 15.49
C LEU A 736 1.00 23.64 15.87
N ASN A 737 1.80 22.64 15.55
CA ASN A 737 3.26 22.75 15.65
C ASN A 737 3.85 22.68 14.24
N ALA A 738 4.42 23.77 13.77
CA ALA A 738 5.14 23.85 12.50
C ALA A 738 6.52 24.49 12.65
N GLY A 739 7.07 24.48 13.88
CA GLY A 739 8.32 25.14 14.23
C GLY A 739 9.54 24.63 13.46
N ASN A 740 9.49 23.45 12.85
CA ASN A 740 10.61 22.91 12.06
C ASN A 740 10.44 23.09 10.53
N THR A 741 9.73 24.14 10.11
CA THR A 741 9.51 24.45 8.68
C THR A 741 10.57 25.40 8.14
N LEU A 742 11.29 24.99 7.10
CA LEU A 742 12.34 25.81 6.47
C LEU A 742 11.78 26.82 5.43
N GLY A 743 10.62 26.53 4.83
CA GLY A 743 9.99 27.38 3.83
C GLY A 743 8.98 28.39 4.40
N ASN A 744 8.24 29.05 3.50
CA ASN A 744 7.15 29.95 3.89
C ASN A 744 5.97 29.16 4.45
N ILE A 745 5.25 29.75 5.40
CA ILE A 745 4.01 29.18 5.94
C ILE A 745 2.82 30.08 5.63
N THR A 746 1.75 29.49 5.10
CA THR A 746 0.44 30.13 4.89
C THR A 746 -0.60 29.35 5.66
N ILE A 747 -1.30 30.01 6.59
CA ILE A 747 -2.28 29.39 7.48
C ILE A 747 -3.59 30.16 7.38
N GLY A 748 -4.69 29.44 7.20
CA GLY A 748 -6.04 29.99 7.33
C GLY A 748 -6.42 30.32 8.79
N ALA A 749 -7.68 30.71 9.00
CA ALA A 749 -8.17 30.99 10.34
C ALA A 749 -8.11 29.77 11.26
N LEU A 750 -7.72 29.99 12.52
CA LEU A 750 -7.61 29.00 13.57
C LEU A 750 -8.73 29.19 14.59
N ALA A 751 -9.39 28.11 15.01
CA ALA A 751 -10.43 28.20 16.03
C ALA A 751 -10.44 26.98 16.96
N GLY A 752 -10.61 27.21 18.26
CA GLY A 752 -10.67 26.18 19.30
C GLY A 752 -11.13 26.78 20.63
N ASP A 753 -11.35 25.92 21.64
CA ASP A 753 -11.53 26.36 23.03
C ASP A 753 -10.19 26.85 23.61
N ILE A 754 -9.15 26.03 23.40
CA ILE A 754 -7.74 26.36 23.59
C ILE A 754 -7.03 26.23 22.24
N VAL A 755 -6.21 27.23 21.89
CA VAL A 755 -5.41 27.24 20.66
C VAL A 755 -3.93 27.35 21.02
N SER A 756 -3.15 26.30 20.75
CA SER A 756 -1.70 26.29 20.89
C SER A 756 -1.04 26.27 19.52
N VAL A 757 -0.22 27.27 19.23
CA VAL A 757 0.50 27.43 17.96
C VAL A 757 1.99 27.58 18.24
N ASP A 758 2.81 26.74 17.62
CA ASP A 758 4.27 26.82 17.69
C ASP A 758 4.88 26.92 16.29
N LEU A 759 5.40 28.10 15.98
CA LEU A 759 6.11 28.47 14.76
C LEU A 759 7.56 28.90 15.03
N GLY A 760 8.11 28.59 16.21
CA GLY A 760 9.37 29.14 16.73
C GLY A 760 10.55 29.09 15.77
N GLY A 761 10.77 27.94 15.13
CA GLY A 761 11.88 27.73 14.20
C GLY A 761 11.55 27.93 12.71
N VAL A 762 10.39 28.52 12.38
CA VAL A 762 10.04 28.78 10.98
C VAL A 762 11.04 29.77 10.37
N LEU A 763 11.70 29.40 9.27
CA LEU A 763 12.70 30.25 8.62
C LEU A 763 12.12 31.14 7.49
N GLY A 764 10.98 30.74 6.92
CA GLY A 764 10.30 31.51 5.89
C GLY A 764 9.35 32.55 6.45
N THR A 765 8.68 33.26 5.54
CA THR A 765 7.65 34.24 5.89
C THR A 765 6.37 33.55 6.37
N ILE A 766 5.72 34.13 7.39
CA ILE A 766 4.40 33.73 7.88
C ILE A 766 3.36 34.63 7.22
N ASN A 767 2.40 34.06 6.50
CA ASN A 767 1.28 34.77 5.89
C ASN A 767 1.72 36.03 5.08
N SER A 768 2.52 35.81 4.03
CA SER A 768 3.33 36.82 3.34
C SER A 768 2.62 37.91 2.52
N ALA A 769 1.29 37.92 2.43
CA ALA A 769 0.60 39.06 1.81
C ALA A 769 0.58 40.26 2.77
N SER A 770 0.79 41.48 2.25
CA SER A 770 0.77 42.69 3.06
C SER A 770 -0.54 42.80 3.85
N GLY A 771 -0.46 42.81 5.18
CA GLY A 771 -1.62 42.86 6.08
C GLY A 771 -2.27 41.51 6.40
N ASN A 772 -1.76 40.39 5.88
CA ASN A 772 -2.19 39.07 6.34
C ASN A 772 -1.61 38.81 7.74
N LYS A 773 -2.43 38.18 8.57
CA LYS A 773 -2.19 37.90 9.99
C LYS A 773 -2.52 36.44 10.27
N VAL A 774 -2.05 35.89 11.38
CA VAL A 774 -2.56 34.63 11.92
C VAL A 774 -3.84 34.97 12.68
N GLU A 775 -4.99 34.59 12.13
CA GLU A 775 -6.31 34.82 12.71
C GLU A 775 -6.67 33.67 13.65
N ILE A 776 -6.90 33.97 14.94
CA ILE A 776 -7.22 33.00 15.98
C ILE A 776 -8.53 33.39 16.65
N THR A 777 -9.48 32.47 16.75
CA THR A 777 -10.69 32.60 17.58
C THR A 777 -10.64 31.60 18.72
N SER A 778 -10.44 32.07 19.96
CA SER A 778 -10.27 31.23 21.14
C SER A 778 -10.49 32.04 22.41
N ASN A 779 -10.67 31.36 23.54
CA ASN A 779 -10.64 31.97 24.88
C ASN A 779 -9.28 31.78 25.57
N GLU A 780 -8.49 30.81 25.12
CA GLU A 780 -7.11 30.60 25.59
C GLU A 780 -6.19 30.40 24.38
N VAL A 781 -5.11 31.17 24.30
CA VAL A 781 -4.14 31.12 23.20
C VAL A 781 -2.72 31.12 23.74
N THR A 782 -1.92 30.16 23.26
CA THR A 782 -0.47 30.21 23.31
C THR A 782 0.06 30.25 21.89
N TYR A 783 0.72 31.33 21.51
CA TYR A 783 1.34 31.50 20.20
C TYR A 783 2.84 31.71 20.36
N VAL A 784 3.64 30.82 19.81
CA VAL A 784 5.09 30.97 19.68
C VAL A 784 5.38 31.36 18.23
N GLY A 785 5.81 32.61 18.02
CA GLY A 785 6.13 33.16 16.72
C GLY A 785 7.53 32.77 16.24
N SER A 786 7.82 32.99 14.96
CA SER A 786 9.16 32.78 14.40
C SER A 786 10.16 33.73 15.03
N GLU A 787 11.36 33.25 15.35
CA GLU A 787 12.45 34.08 15.88
C GLU A 787 12.95 35.13 14.88
N ILE A 788 12.81 34.88 13.57
CA ILE A 788 13.44 35.69 12.51
C ILE A 788 12.45 36.38 11.57
N SER A 789 11.21 35.91 11.51
CA SER A 789 10.15 36.49 10.69
C SER A 789 9.22 37.35 11.54
N LYS A 790 8.69 38.42 10.92
CA LYS A 790 7.65 39.25 11.53
C LYS A 790 6.43 38.41 11.90
N ASN A 791 5.94 38.56 13.12
CA ASN A 791 4.72 37.94 13.61
C ASN A 791 3.58 38.96 13.64
N VAL A 792 2.50 38.68 12.92
CA VAL A 792 1.27 39.48 12.95
C VAL A 792 0.12 38.56 13.35
N VAL A 793 -0.41 38.75 14.56
CA VAL A 793 -1.39 37.85 15.18
C VAL A 793 -2.64 38.64 15.57
N GLU A 794 -3.80 38.11 15.25
CA GLU A 794 -5.10 38.62 15.71
C GLU A 794 -5.83 37.55 16.48
N ILE A 795 -6.18 37.84 17.73
CA ILE A 795 -6.88 36.95 18.63
C ILE A 795 -8.25 37.54 18.94
N THR A 796 -9.30 36.81 18.60
CA THR A 796 -10.70 37.16 18.88
C THR A 796 -11.26 36.24 19.95
N ALA A 797 -11.89 36.80 20.98
CA ALA A 797 -12.62 36.04 21.99
C ALA A 797 -13.69 35.15 21.33
N ALA A 798 -13.75 33.88 21.72
CA ALA A 798 -14.75 32.96 21.21
C ALA A 798 -16.14 33.27 21.80
N ALA A 799 -17.18 33.04 21.01
CA ALA A 799 -18.55 33.32 21.45
C ALA A 799 -18.93 32.47 22.68
N GLY A 800 -19.52 33.12 23.70
CA GLY A 800 -19.90 32.46 24.95
C GLY A 800 -18.78 32.32 25.98
N GLY A 801 -17.54 32.68 25.63
CA GLY A 801 -16.42 32.79 26.58
C GLY A 801 -16.50 34.03 27.46
N THR A 802 -16.15 33.88 28.74
CA THR A 802 -16.06 34.98 29.70
C THR A 802 -14.66 35.55 29.83
N ASP A 803 -13.64 34.75 29.53
CA ASP A 803 -12.24 35.08 29.77
C ASP A 803 -11.47 34.89 28.47
N LEU A 804 -10.55 35.82 28.19
CA LEU A 804 -9.62 35.72 27.07
C LEU A 804 -8.18 35.79 27.60
N ASN A 805 -7.48 34.67 27.62
CA ASN A 805 -6.07 34.59 27.98
C ASN A 805 -5.21 34.41 26.72
N ALA A 806 -4.35 35.38 26.43
CA ALA A 806 -3.48 35.38 25.26
C ALA A 806 -2.01 35.48 25.68
N GLN A 807 -1.25 34.43 25.40
CA GLN A 807 0.22 34.43 25.49
C GLN A 807 0.81 34.43 24.09
N VAL A 808 1.58 35.47 23.75
CA VAL A 808 2.26 35.62 22.47
C VAL A 808 3.75 35.78 22.70
N ILE A 809 4.50 34.72 22.43
CA ILE A 809 5.96 34.74 22.48
C ILE A 809 6.42 35.16 21.08
N GLY A 810 6.72 36.45 20.91
CA GLY A 810 7.21 37.00 19.65
C GLY A 810 8.65 36.59 19.32
N GLY A 811 9.09 36.99 18.15
CA GLY A 811 10.45 36.75 17.66
C GLY A 811 11.41 37.88 18.03
N ALA A 812 12.68 37.75 17.65
CA ALA A 812 13.67 38.83 17.80
C ALA A 812 13.53 39.92 16.71
N ALA A 813 12.66 39.71 15.72
CA ALA A 813 12.39 40.66 14.66
C ALA A 813 11.67 41.91 15.21
N ALA A 814 12.20 43.09 14.88
CA ALA A 814 11.69 44.35 15.39
C ALA A 814 10.51 44.85 14.56
N ASP A 815 9.29 44.35 14.81
CA ASP A 815 7.99 44.88 14.36
C ASP A 815 6.80 43.92 14.53
N ASP A 816 6.81 43.05 15.56
CA ASP A 816 5.70 42.15 15.83
C ASP A 816 4.39 42.92 16.15
N ALA A 817 3.24 42.34 15.81
CA ALA A 817 1.94 42.97 16.01
C ALA A 817 0.94 41.99 16.61
N LEU A 818 0.34 42.38 17.73
CA LEU A 818 -0.73 41.66 18.39
C LEU A 818 -2.00 42.50 18.39
N THR A 819 -3.08 41.95 17.83
CA THR A 819 -4.43 42.50 17.96
C THR A 819 -5.27 41.60 18.86
N ILE A 820 -5.89 42.17 19.88
CA ILE A 820 -6.81 41.47 20.78
C ILE A 820 -8.21 42.06 20.59
N ILE A 821 -9.18 41.20 20.31
CA ILE A 821 -10.57 41.58 20.06
C ILE A 821 -11.45 40.93 21.13
N GLY A 822 -11.94 41.75 22.07
CA GLY A 822 -12.97 41.33 23.02
C GLY A 822 -14.35 41.40 22.37
N LYS A 823 -15.22 40.43 22.65
CA LYS A 823 -16.57 40.36 22.04
C LYS A 823 -17.62 39.82 22.99
N GLY A 824 -18.83 40.38 22.88
CA GLY A 824 -20.01 39.88 23.54
C GLY A 824 -19.85 39.89 25.07
N ASP A 825 -19.75 38.70 25.64
CA ASP A 825 -19.74 38.46 27.08
C ASP A 825 -18.32 38.41 27.69
N THR A 826 -17.27 38.78 26.94
CA THR A 826 -15.91 38.89 27.50
C THR A 826 -15.91 39.80 28.74
N GLN A 827 -15.51 39.24 29.88
CA GLN A 827 -15.40 39.89 31.19
C GLN A 827 -13.94 40.14 31.56
N THR A 828 -13.04 39.21 31.26
CA THR A 828 -11.62 39.36 31.53
C THR A 828 -10.80 39.19 30.26
N ILE A 829 -9.74 39.99 30.15
CA ILE A 829 -8.71 39.84 29.11
C ILE A 829 -7.36 39.87 29.81
N THR A 830 -6.56 38.83 29.62
CA THR A 830 -5.17 38.78 30.06
C THR A 830 -4.28 38.58 28.84
N ALA A 831 -3.25 39.42 28.70
CA ALA A 831 -2.29 39.33 27.61
C ALA A 831 -0.86 39.33 28.17
N SER A 832 0.00 38.48 27.61
CA SER A 832 1.41 38.44 27.95
C SER A 832 2.28 38.10 26.74
N GLY A 833 3.55 38.52 26.78
CA GLY A 833 4.45 38.32 25.64
C GLY A 833 5.53 39.37 25.51
N ASP A 834 6.52 39.11 24.66
CA ASP A 834 7.47 40.13 24.20
C ASP A 834 7.23 40.36 22.70
N LEU A 835 6.97 41.62 22.32
CA LEU A 835 6.73 42.02 20.93
C LEU A 835 7.95 42.72 20.29
N SER A 836 9.12 42.72 20.96
CA SER A 836 10.43 43.09 20.37
C SER A 836 10.51 44.45 19.66
N GLY A 837 9.77 45.46 20.14
CA GLY A 837 9.63 46.78 19.51
C GLY A 837 8.36 46.93 18.65
N GLY A 838 7.41 46.01 18.82
CA GLY A 838 6.17 45.89 18.08
C GLY A 838 5.00 46.75 18.60
N THR A 839 3.78 46.35 18.24
CA THR A 839 2.54 47.07 18.57
C THR A 839 1.47 46.14 19.16
N LEU A 840 0.71 46.67 20.12
CA LEU A 840 -0.50 46.07 20.67
C LEU A 840 -1.72 46.90 20.25
N THR A 841 -2.71 46.25 19.64
CA THR A 841 -4.00 46.86 19.31
C THR A 841 -5.11 46.17 20.09
N LEU A 842 -5.95 46.96 20.76
CA LEU A 842 -7.10 46.46 21.52
C LEU A 842 -8.40 46.91 20.85
N THR A 843 -9.26 45.96 20.49
CA THR A 843 -10.60 46.23 19.98
C THR A 843 -11.62 45.77 21.02
N LEU A 844 -12.04 46.69 21.88
CA LEU A 844 -12.87 46.40 23.07
C LEU A 844 -14.31 46.88 22.94
N THR A 845 -14.67 47.53 21.83
CA THR A 845 -15.98 48.17 21.63
C THR A 845 -17.15 47.19 21.77
N ASP A 846 -16.93 45.92 21.43
CA ASP A 846 -17.93 44.84 21.50
C ASP A 846 -17.90 44.08 22.84
N ALA A 847 -16.90 44.32 23.70
CA ALA A 847 -16.73 43.68 25.02
C ALA A 847 -17.55 44.41 26.09
N THR A 848 -18.88 44.39 25.96
CA THR A 848 -19.79 45.20 26.79
C THR A 848 -19.77 44.84 28.29
N LYS A 849 -19.23 43.69 28.66
CA LYS A 849 -19.16 43.18 30.05
C LYS A 849 -17.75 43.18 30.64
N LEU A 850 -16.77 43.81 29.98
CA LEU A 850 -15.38 43.83 30.45
C LEU A 850 -15.29 44.41 31.86
N SER A 851 -14.70 43.67 32.79
CA SER A 851 -14.46 44.09 34.18
C SER A 851 -12.99 44.07 34.57
N SER A 852 -12.15 43.36 33.81
CA SER A 852 -10.70 43.30 34.04
C SER A 852 -9.93 43.24 32.72
N LEU A 853 -8.89 44.06 32.59
CA LEU A 853 -7.94 44.07 31.48
C LEU A 853 -6.52 44.05 32.07
N ASP A 854 -5.82 42.94 31.88
CA ASP A 854 -4.44 42.78 32.31
C ASP A 854 -3.52 42.61 31.10
N ILE A 855 -2.75 43.65 30.80
CA ILE A 855 -1.72 43.66 29.76
C ILE A 855 -0.31 43.85 30.35
N SER A 856 -0.18 43.70 31.67
CA SER A 856 1.10 43.90 32.38
C SER A 856 2.18 42.88 31.98
N GLY A 857 1.76 41.74 31.45
CA GLY A 857 2.66 40.73 30.89
C GLY A 857 3.21 41.08 29.51
N VAL A 858 2.69 42.12 28.82
CA VAL A 858 3.11 42.50 27.46
C VAL A 858 4.30 43.44 27.51
N LYS A 859 5.36 43.10 26.78
CA LYS A 859 6.64 43.81 26.75
C LYS A 859 7.04 44.16 25.32
N GLY A 860 8.03 45.06 25.21
CA GLY A 860 8.63 45.41 23.92
C GLY A 860 7.70 46.19 22.99
N LEU A 861 6.89 47.12 23.52
CA LEU A 861 6.01 47.98 22.70
C LEU A 861 6.75 49.26 22.25
N SER A 862 6.56 49.67 20.99
CA SER A 862 7.14 50.91 20.44
C SER A 862 6.19 52.10 20.38
N ALA A 863 4.90 51.89 20.66
CA ALA A 863 3.86 52.91 20.60
C ALA A 863 2.92 52.82 21.80
N ALA A 864 2.15 53.89 22.03
CA ALA A 864 1.14 53.90 23.06
C ALA A 864 -0.04 52.97 22.73
N THR A 865 -0.60 52.32 23.75
CA THR A 865 -1.76 51.44 23.63
C THR A 865 -3.04 52.21 23.94
N ALA A 866 -3.98 52.24 23.00
CA ALA A 866 -5.29 52.86 23.20
C ALA A 866 -6.28 51.86 23.83
N ILE A 867 -7.00 52.30 24.86
CA ILE A 867 -8.01 51.53 25.58
C ILE A 867 -9.34 52.32 25.53
N ASP A 868 -10.30 51.86 24.73
CA ASP A 868 -11.63 52.48 24.61
C ASP A 868 -12.69 51.62 25.32
N LEU A 869 -13.27 52.17 26.39
CA LEU A 869 -14.23 51.49 27.28
C LEU A 869 -15.65 52.05 27.16
N LYS A 870 -15.94 52.91 26.19
CA LYS A 870 -17.21 53.68 26.12
C LYS A 870 -18.50 52.84 26.18
N ASN A 871 -18.43 51.58 25.74
CA ASN A 871 -19.56 50.65 25.66
C ASN A 871 -19.66 49.66 26.82
N VAL A 872 -18.69 49.66 27.75
CA VAL A 872 -18.73 48.77 28.91
C VAL A 872 -19.87 49.18 29.85
N SER A 873 -20.73 48.22 30.21
CA SER A 873 -21.85 48.41 31.12
C SER A 873 -22.29 47.09 31.76
N VAL A 874 -21.85 46.84 32.98
CA VAL A 874 -22.30 45.73 33.83
C VAL A 874 -23.20 46.29 34.93
N GLU A 875 -24.45 45.83 34.99
CA GLU A 875 -25.46 46.34 35.95
C GLU A 875 -25.60 47.87 35.92
N ASN A 876 -25.55 48.47 34.73
CA ASN A 876 -25.56 49.92 34.51
C ASN A 876 -24.36 50.65 35.14
N LYS A 877 -23.20 50.01 35.26
CA LYS A 877 -21.95 50.62 35.74
C LYS A 877 -20.80 50.25 34.81
N LEU A 878 -19.86 51.18 34.65
CA LEU A 878 -18.57 50.94 34.02
C LEU A 878 -17.58 50.75 35.16
N ILE A 879 -17.20 49.49 35.41
CA ILE A 879 -16.23 49.15 36.46
C ILE A 879 -15.17 48.26 35.80
N VAL A 880 -13.96 48.78 35.64
CA VAL A 880 -12.86 48.05 35.00
C VAL A 880 -11.59 48.20 35.83
N ASP A 881 -11.00 47.06 36.17
CA ASP A 881 -9.65 46.97 36.72
C ASP A 881 -8.63 46.82 35.59
N ILE A 882 -7.65 47.71 35.50
CA ILE A 882 -6.71 47.82 34.37
C ILE A 882 -5.28 47.69 34.89
N GLN A 883 -4.61 46.61 34.50
CA GLN A 883 -3.18 46.44 34.71
C GLN A 883 -2.46 46.74 33.38
N GLY A 884 -1.83 47.91 33.32
CA GLY A 884 -1.14 48.43 32.12
C GLY A 884 0.23 47.81 31.90
N SER A 885 0.86 48.14 30.78
CA SER A 885 2.16 47.61 30.37
C SER A 885 3.32 48.51 30.82
N ASP A 886 4.54 48.26 30.33
CA ASP A 886 5.66 49.19 30.52
C ASP A 886 5.63 50.39 29.53
N ALA A 887 4.73 50.38 28.55
CA ALA A 887 4.54 51.46 27.57
C ALA A 887 3.47 52.46 28.03
N ALA A 888 3.21 53.49 27.21
CA ALA A 888 2.17 54.46 27.52
C ALA A 888 0.77 53.92 27.18
N GLU A 889 -0.19 54.03 28.09
CA GLU A 889 -1.61 53.77 27.83
C GLU A 889 -2.45 55.05 27.71
N THR A 890 -3.40 55.04 26.78
CA THR A 890 -4.41 56.10 26.62
C THR A 890 -5.80 55.51 26.82
N ILE A 891 -6.41 55.80 27.97
CA ILE A 891 -7.72 55.27 28.36
C ILE A 891 -8.81 56.29 28.06
N THR A 892 -9.90 55.86 27.42
CA THR A 892 -11.10 56.66 27.18
C THR A 892 -12.34 55.94 27.71
N ALA A 893 -13.07 56.58 28.61
CA ALA A 893 -14.32 56.05 29.20
C ALA A 893 -15.51 56.99 28.96
N ASN A 894 -15.63 57.50 27.73
CA ASN A 894 -16.64 58.48 27.34
C ASN A 894 -17.96 57.79 26.97
N SER A 895 -18.67 57.26 27.97
CA SER A 895 -19.92 56.55 27.74
C SER A 895 -21.03 57.46 27.19
N THR A 896 -21.87 56.89 26.33
CA THR A 896 -23.09 57.53 25.79
C THR A 896 -24.36 56.96 26.42
N SER A 897 -24.24 56.00 27.34
CA SER A 897 -25.39 55.28 27.91
C SER A 897 -26.18 56.13 28.90
N ALA A 898 -27.45 56.37 28.60
CA ALA A 898 -28.36 57.14 29.45
C ALA A 898 -28.71 56.42 30.78
N THR A 899 -28.46 55.11 30.89
CA THR A 899 -28.74 54.33 32.10
C THR A 899 -27.51 54.17 33.01
N LEU A 900 -26.31 54.54 32.55
CA LEU A 900 -25.08 54.35 33.31
C LEU A 900 -25.09 55.19 34.59
N THR A 901 -24.85 54.56 35.74
CA THR A 901 -24.92 55.18 37.07
C THR A 901 -23.55 55.49 37.66
N ALA A 902 -22.51 54.76 37.27
CA ALA A 902 -21.15 54.96 37.78
C ALA A 902 -20.09 54.66 36.74
N ILE A 903 -18.99 55.41 36.80
CA ILE A 903 -17.72 55.12 36.12
C ILE A 903 -16.67 54.94 37.21
N THR A 904 -16.11 53.75 37.32
CA THR A 904 -15.05 53.41 38.27
C THR A 904 -13.93 52.71 37.53
N LEU A 905 -12.73 53.28 37.57
CA LEU A 905 -11.54 52.68 37.03
C LEU A 905 -10.53 52.46 38.15
N SER A 906 -9.90 51.29 38.17
CA SER A 906 -8.86 50.93 39.13
C SER A 906 -7.70 50.22 38.44
N GLY A 907 -6.61 50.01 39.18
CA GLY A 907 -5.46 49.22 38.74
C GLY A 907 -4.19 50.04 38.60
N ASP A 908 -3.12 49.36 38.18
CA ASP A 908 -1.81 49.95 37.98
C ASP A 908 -1.43 49.97 36.50
N LEU A 909 -1.30 51.16 35.92
CA LEU A 909 -0.97 51.35 34.51
C LEU A 909 0.53 51.15 34.22
N GLY A 910 1.35 50.89 35.23
CA GLY A 910 2.75 50.54 35.04
C GLY A 910 3.61 51.70 34.52
N GLY A 911 4.41 51.43 33.49
CA GLY A 911 5.41 52.34 32.92
C GLY A 911 4.82 53.43 32.01
N GLY A 912 5.66 54.14 31.27
CA GLY A 912 5.20 55.08 30.24
C GLY A 912 4.53 56.39 30.73
N ALA A 913 3.98 57.14 29.77
CA ALA A 913 3.26 58.39 30.00
C ALA A 913 1.76 58.17 29.80
N ASN A 914 1.09 57.75 30.87
CA ASN A 914 -0.29 57.28 30.86
C ASN A 914 -1.29 58.42 30.95
N THR A 915 -2.37 58.30 30.19
CA THR A 915 -3.46 59.28 30.20
C THR A 915 -4.82 58.61 30.33
N VAL A 916 -5.71 59.25 31.09
CA VAL A 916 -7.11 58.82 31.21
C VAL A 916 -8.04 59.98 30.90
N THR A 917 -9.01 59.76 30.01
CA THR A 917 -10.04 60.75 29.68
C THR A 917 -11.43 60.20 30.01
N VAL A 918 -12.14 60.93 30.88
CA VAL A 918 -13.52 60.66 31.26
C VAL A 918 -14.36 61.90 30.99
N ALA A 919 -14.98 61.93 29.81
CA ALA A 919 -15.90 62.96 29.36
C ALA A 919 -17.19 62.29 28.86
N PRO A 920 -18.08 61.84 29.78
CA PRO A 920 -19.30 61.16 29.37
C PRO A 920 -20.20 62.12 28.57
N ASP A 921 -20.93 61.58 27.61
CA ASP A 921 -21.78 62.37 26.71
C ASP A 921 -22.90 63.09 27.47
N ALA A 922 -23.46 64.15 26.89
CA ALA A 922 -24.60 64.86 27.45
C ALA A 922 -25.83 63.94 27.69
N ALA A 923 -25.95 62.84 26.93
CA ALA A 923 -27.00 61.84 27.10
C ALA A 923 -26.83 60.96 28.35
N ALA A 924 -25.62 60.84 28.93
CA ALA A 924 -25.31 59.97 30.07
C ALA A 924 -25.73 60.60 31.42
N VAL A 925 -27.00 60.99 31.53
CA VAL A 925 -27.52 61.84 32.62
C VAL A 925 -27.67 61.13 33.97
N ALA A 926 -27.64 59.79 34.00
CA ALA A 926 -27.85 58.98 35.21
C ALA A 926 -26.59 58.79 36.08
N ILE A 927 -25.41 59.25 35.62
CA ILE A 927 -24.15 59.05 36.32
C ILE A 927 -24.16 59.83 37.64
N THR A 928 -24.06 59.13 38.77
CA THR A 928 -23.94 59.71 40.11
C THR A 928 -22.49 59.79 40.59
N THR A 929 -21.61 58.96 40.04
CA THR A 929 -20.22 58.84 40.52
C THR A 929 -19.24 58.64 39.36
N ILE A 930 -18.16 59.41 39.38
CA ILE A 930 -16.92 59.14 38.63
C ILE A 930 -15.82 58.93 39.67
N ASP A 931 -15.20 57.75 39.69
CA ASP A 931 -14.18 57.40 40.67
C ASP A 931 -12.95 56.79 39.99
N LEU A 932 -11.87 57.57 39.90
CA LEU A 932 -10.57 57.15 39.36
C LEU A 932 -9.54 56.92 40.47
N SER A 933 -9.94 56.99 41.75
CA SER A 933 -9.01 56.98 42.88
C SER A 933 -8.25 55.66 43.05
N GLY A 934 -8.70 54.60 42.37
CA GLY A 934 -8.02 53.31 42.31
C GLY A 934 -6.94 53.21 41.23
N LEU A 935 -6.72 54.23 40.39
CA LEU A 935 -5.73 54.21 39.31
C LEU A 935 -4.37 54.77 39.75
N SER A 936 -3.31 54.04 39.44
CA SER A 936 -1.90 54.45 39.61
C SER A 936 -1.06 54.16 38.36
N ALA A 937 0.21 54.59 38.34
CA ALA A 937 1.18 54.26 37.30
C ALA A 937 2.58 54.03 37.91
N THR A 938 2.84 52.83 38.41
CA THR A 938 4.11 52.47 39.04
C THR A 938 5.23 52.38 38.00
N GLY A 939 6.16 53.33 38.04
CA GLY A 939 7.30 53.40 37.11
C GLY A 939 7.06 54.31 35.90
N GLY A 940 5.87 54.91 35.79
CA GLY A 940 5.50 55.89 34.76
C GLY A 940 4.97 57.20 35.35
N THR A 941 4.22 57.94 34.53
CA THR A 941 3.45 59.12 34.94
C THR A 941 1.98 58.93 34.58
N LEU A 942 1.05 59.44 35.39
CA LEU A 942 -0.38 59.44 35.10
C LEU A 942 -0.90 60.88 35.01
N SER A 943 -1.68 61.18 33.98
CA SER A 943 -2.49 62.39 33.92
C SER A 943 -3.93 62.09 33.52
N GLY A 944 -4.88 62.56 34.31
CA GLY A 944 -6.29 62.40 34.02
C GLY A 944 -6.97 63.68 33.56
N THR A 945 -8.02 63.52 32.75
CA THR A 945 -8.92 64.59 32.33
C THR A 945 -10.35 64.13 32.57
N ILE A 946 -11.01 64.75 33.55
CA ILE A 946 -12.42 64.50 33.85
C ILE A 946 -13.23 65.71 33.40
N THR A 947 -14.21 65.52 32.53
CA THR A 947 -15.13 66.57 32.10
C THR A 947 -16.54 66.22 32.54
N HIS A 948 -17.02 66.93 33.56
CA HIS A 948 -18.43 66.91 33.96
C HIS A 948 -19.24 67.74 32.96
N ASN A 949 -20.16 67.10 32.23
CA ASN A 949 -21.10 67.79 31.35
C ASN A 949 -22.25 68.40 32.17
N ALA A 950 -22.67 69.62 31.84
CA ALA A 950 -23.75 70.31 32.53
C ALA A 950 -25.10 69.56 32.54
N ALA A 951 -25.33 68.63 31.60
CA ALA A 951 -26.51 67.78 31.56
C ALA A 951 -26.53 66.67 32.64
N GLN A 952 -25.37 66.32 33.23
CA GLN A 952 -25.23 65.28 34.25
C GLN A 952 -25.56 65.84 35.64
N THR A 953 -26.84 66.10 35.89
CA THR A 953 -27.31 66.70 37.15
C THR A 953 -27.36 65.71 38.32
N ALA A 954 -27.24 64.41 38.05
CA ALA A 954 -27.23 63.36 39.08
C ALA A 954 -25.86 63.15 39.73
N LEU A 955 -24.79 63.75 39.17
CA LEU A 955 -23.42 63.55 39.63
C LEU A 955 -23.23 64.19 41.02
N THR A 956 -22.91 63.36 42.02
CA THR A 956 -22.63 63.78 43.40
C THR A 956 -21.17 63.61 43.80
N THR A 957 -20.40 62.80 43.06
CA THR A 957 -19.02 62.50 43.42
C THR A 957 -18.13 62.39 42.18
N ILE A 958 -17.01 63.11 42.21
CA ILE A 958 -15.90 62.97 41.26
C ILE A 958 -14.64 62.71 42.07
N LYS A 959 -13.87 61.69 41.71
CA LYS A 959 -12.52 61.48 42.23
C LYS A 959 -11.52 61.32 41.10
N GLY A 960 -10.48 62.14 41.10
CA GLY A 960 -9.30 61.97 40.27
C GLY A 960 -8.45 60.78 40.70
N SER A 961 -7.33 60.63 40.02
CA SER A 961 -6.41 59.50 40.12
C SER A 961 -5.27 59.77 41.10
N ALA A 962 -4.24 58.91 41.10
CA ALA A 962 -2.99 59.18 41.83
C ALA A 962 -1.98 60.03 41.03
N GLY A 963 -2.37 60.56 39.86
CA GLY A 963 -1.55 61.40 38.99
C GLY A 963 -2.06 62.84 38.88
N ASN A 964 -1.51 63.62 37.94
CA ASN A 964 -1.94 65.01 37.76
C ASN A 964 -3.27 65.08 37.01
N ASP A 965 -4.34 65.48 37.68
CA ASP A 965 -5.69 65.49 37.12
C ASP A 965 -6.17 66.89 36.71
N THR A 966 -6.84 66.98 35.56
CA THR A 966 -7.63 68.17 35.17
C THR A 966 -9.11 67.85 35.26
N ILE A 967 -9.79 68.42 36.25
CA ILE A 967 -11.20 68.18 36.52
C ILE A 967 -12.00 69.44 36.13
N THR A 968 -12.76 69.35 35.04
CA THR A 968 -13.68 70.42 34.61
C THR A 968 -15.07 70.18 35.16
N ILE A 969 -15.56 71.11 35.97
CA ILE A 969 -16.89 71.08 36.60
C ILE A 969 -17.86 71.89 35.74
N GLY A 970 -18.69 71.20 34.94
CA GLY A 970 -19.63 71.84 34.02
C GLY A 970 -20.89 72.40 34.69
N LYS A 971 -21.22 71.92 35.88
CA LYS A 971 -22.36 72.42 36.68
C LYS A 971 -22.14 72.09 38.15
N VAL A 972 -22.62 72.96 39.04
CA VAL A 972 -22.69 72.62 40.46
C VAL A 972 -24.00 71.91 40.75
N ASN A 973 -23.93 70.66 41.21
CA ASN A 973 -25.08 69.93 41.74
C ASN A 973 -25.06 70.01 43.28
N ASP A 974 -26.23 70.02 43.91
CA ASP A 974 -26.35 70.05 45.38
C ASP A 974 -25.67 68.80 45.97
N GLY A 975 -24.65 69.01 46.81
CA GLY A 975 -23.84 67.94 47.40
C GLY A 975 -22.72 67.36 46.53
N LEU A 976 -22.36 67.98 45.38
CA LEU A 976 -21.22 67.52 44.58
C LEU A 976 -19.89 67.68 45.34
N THR A 977 -19.23 66.54 45.59
CA THR A 977 -17.88 66.46 46.16
C THR A 977 -16.87 66.06 45.09
N VAL A 978 -15.75 66.76 45.05
CA VAL A 978 -14.67 66.54 44.10
C VAL A 978 -13.36 66.35 44.86
N THR A 979 -12.67 65.24 44.59
CA THR A 979 -11.29 65.01 45.05
C THR A 979 -10.37 65.03 43.84
N GLY A 980 -9.25 65.74 43.91
CA GLY A 980 -8.18 65.68 42.91
C GLY A 980 -7.43 64.35 42.98
N GLY A 981 -7.23 63.84 44.20
CA GLY A 981 -6.45 62.66 44.47
C GLY A 981 -5.03 63.04 44.92
N ALA A 982 -4.04 62.29 44.44
CA ALA A 982 -2.63 62.63 44.68
C ALA A 982 -2.04 63.16 43.37
N GLY A 983 -1.19 64.18 43.42
CA GLY A 983 -0.65 64.81 42.22
C GLY A 983 -0.74 66.33 42.34
N ASN A 984 -0.46 67.01 41.23
CA ASN A 984 -0.72 68.44 41.09
C ASN A 984 -1.97 68.61 40.24
N ASP A 985 -3.09 68.92 40.87
CA ASP A 985 -4.40 68.88 40.24
C ASP A 985 -4.91 70.26 39.80
N VAL A 986 -5.70 70.28 38.73
CA VAL A 986 -6.32 71.46 38.15
C VAL A 986 -7.84 71.33 38.19
N PHE A 987 -8.48 72.06 39.09
CA PHE A 987 -9.93 72.15 39.17
C PHE A 987 -10.43 73.32 38.32
N ASN A 988 -10.99 73.03 37.15
CA ASN A 988 -11.57 74.03 36.27
C ASN A 988 -13.05 74.25 36.58
N VAL A 989 -13.36 75.35 37.27
CA VAL A 989 -14.70 75.71 37.74
C VAL A 989 -15.33 76.85 36.92
N THR A 990 -14.74 77.20 35.77
CA THR A 990 -15.22 78.29 34.90
C THR A 990 -16.68 78.16 34.44
N ALA A 991 -17.20 76.93 34.36
CA ALA A 991 -18.59 76.63 34.01
C ALA A 991 -19.50 76.39 35.22
N ALA A 992 -18.93 76.27 36.43
CA ALA A 992 -19.59 75.96 37.69
C ALA A 992 -20.26 77.19 38.34
N LYS A 993 -21.12 77.85 37.56
CA LYS A 993 -21.74 79.13 37.90
C LYS A 993 -22.88 78.98 38.91
N ILE A 994 -23.02 79.96 39.79
CA ILE A 994 -24.20 80.16 40.65
C ILE A 994 -25.42 80.39 39.75
N VAL A 995 -26.48 79.64 40.04
CA VAL A 995 -27.77 79.75 39.36
C VAL A 995 -28.78 80.42 40.29
N THR A 996 -28.68 80.19 41.60
CA THR A 996 -29.61 80.73 42.61
C THR A 996 -28.88 81.62 43.61
N ALA A 997 -28.87 82.93 43.34
CA ALA A 997 -28.11 83.90 44.15
C ALA A 997 -28.49 83.94 45.65
N ASP A 998 -29.70 83.54 46.05
CA ASP A 998 -30.14 83.50 47.46
C ASP A 998 -29.59 82.29 48.24
N THR A 999 -29.34 81.19 47.53
CA THR A 999 -28.79 79.93 48.05
C THR A 999 -27.65 79.52 47.15
N PRO A 1000 -26.51 80.24 47.23
CA PRO A 1000 -25.45 80.12 46.23
C PRO A 1000 -24.91 78.69 46.20
N GLU A 1001 -25.00 78.05 45.03
CA GLU A 1001 -24.46 76.71 44.81
C GLU A 1001 -22.93 76.74 44.82
N HIS A 1002 -22.30 75.70 45.38
CA HIS A 1002 -20.84 75.58 45.41
C HIS A 1002 -20.33 74.20 44.96
N ALA A 1003 -19.18 74.17 44.29
CA ALA A 1003 -18.42 72.92 44.15
C ALA A 1003 -17.66 72.66 45.46
N THR A 1004 -17.73 71.45 46.01
CA THR A 1004 -16.95 71.10 47.23
C THR A 1004 -15.70 70.34 46.82
N ILE A 1005 -14.53 70.93 47.05
CA ILE A 1005 -13.23 70.27 46.88
C ILE A 1005 -12.76 69.80 48.26
N THR A 1006 -12.33 68.55 48.38
CA THR A 1006 -12.09 67.89 49.68
C THR A 1006 -10.62 67.64 50.03
N ASP A 1007 -9.70 67.90 49.09
CA ASP A 1007 -8.27 67.55 49.21
C ASP A 1007 -7.33 68.60 48.58
N PHE A 1008 -7.79 69.85 48.45
CA PHE A 1008 -6.98 70.93 47.87
C PHE A 1008 -5.69 71.17 48.68
N SER A 1009 -4.54 70.96 48.05
CA SER A 1009 -3.23 70.86 48.69
C SER A 1009 -2.13 71.56 47.87
N ALA A 1010 -0.87 71.47 48.32
CA ALA A 1010 0.25 72.14 47.67
C ALA A 1010 0.53 71.56 46.28
N GLY A 1011 0.67 72.42 45.27
CA GLY A 1011 0.77 72.02 43.86
C GLY A 1011 -0.56 72.04 43.09
N ASP A 1012 -1.69 72.07 43.79
CA ASP A 1012 -3.02 72.15 43.18
C ASP A 1012 -3.38 73.57 42.74
N SER A 1013 -4.29 73.67 41.78
CA SER A 1013 -4.81 74.94 41.25
C SER A 1013 -6.31 74.89 40.96
N ILE A 1014 -6.99 76.02 41.13
CA ILE A 1014 -8.39 76.21 40.78
C ILE A 1014 -8.49 77.33 39.75
N LYS A 1015 -9.05 76.99 38.58
CA LYS A 1015 -9.28 77.92 37.47
C LYS A 1015 -10.71 78.45 37.52
N PHE A 1016 -10.86 79.71 37.93
CA PHE A 1016 -12.16 80.39 38.03
C PHE A 1016 -12.62 81.07 36.73
N ALA A 1017 -11.68 81.61 35.95
CA ALA A 1017 -11.98 82.36 34.73
C ALA A 1017 -10.77 82.32 33.76
N ALA A 1018 -10.89 82.98 32.60
CA ALA A 1018 -9.75 83.19 31.70
C ALA A 1018 -8.67 84.10 32.31
N SER A 1019 -9.04 84.99 33.24
CA SER A 1019 -8.15 85.87 33.98
C SER A 1019 -8.76 86.20 35.35
N VAL A 1020 -7.92 86.29 36.38
CA VAL A 1020 -8.30 86.69 37.75
C VAL A 1020 -7.46 87.91 38.12
N THR A 1021 -8.10 88.99 38.54
CA THR A 1021 -7.42 90.27 38.83
C THR A 1021 -6.66 90.23 40.15
N ALA A 1022 -7.28 89.69 41.21
CA ALA A 1022 -6.67 89.58 42.53
C ALA A 1022 -7.19 88.36 43.31
N TYR A 1023 -6.41 87.93 44.28
CA TYR A 1023 -6.82 87.01 45.35
C TYR A 1023 -6.57 87.69 46.69
N GLY A 1024 -7.43 87.43 47.68
CA GLY A 1024 -7.17 87.84 49.05
C GLY A 1024 -7.97 87.05 50.06
N ASN A 1025 -7.26 86.63 51.11
CA ASN A 1025 -7.85 86.07 52.31
C ASN A 1025 -8.39 87.20 53.21
N VAL A 1026 -9.69 87.20 53.48
CA VAL A 1026 -10.35 88.18 54.37
C VAL A 1026 -10.64 87.63 55.76
N GLY A 1027 -10.22 86.38 56.02
CA GLY A 1027 -10.32 85.70 57.31
C GLY A 1027 -11.73 85.20 57.63
N THR A 1028 -12.02 85.03 58.92
CA THR A 1028 -13.33 84.55 59.38
C THR A 1028 -14.39 85.64 59.29
N VAL A 1029 -15.50 85.31 58.63
CA VAL A 1029 -16.67 86.18 58.47
C VAL A 1029 -17.88 85.59 59.17
N ALA A 1030 -18.78 86.44 59.64
CA ALA A 1030 -20.03 86.04 60.29
C ALA A 1030 -21.24 86.40 59.41
N GLY A 1031 -22.28 85.57 59.44
CA GLY A 1031 -23.54 85.80 58.76
C GLY A 1031 -24.54 84.71 59.08
N ASP A 1032 -25.84 85.00 59.03
CA ASP A 1032 -26.89 84.00 59.29
C ASP A 1032 -27.09 83.03 58.10
N THR A 1033 -26.57 83.40 56.93
CA THR A 1033 -26.60 82.61 55.69
C THR A 1033 -25.27 82.71 54.95
N LEU A 1034 -24.96 81.73 54.09
CA LEU A 1034 -23.75 81.74 53.26
C LEU A 1034 -23.67 82.99 52.36
N LYS A 1035 -24.80 83.45 51.82
CA LYS A 1035 -24.92 84.72 51.10
C LYS A 1035 -24.52 85.93 51.96
N ALA A 1036 -24.98 85.98 53.21
CA ALA A 1036 -24.62 87.06 54.13
C ALA A 1036 -23.13 87.03 54.48
N ALA A 1037 -22.55 85.84 54.62
CA ALA A 1037 -21.12 85.63 54.83
C ALA A 1037 -20.28 86.09 53.61
N ILE A 1038 -20.69 85.75 52.38
CA ILE A 1038 -20.03 86.23 51.15
C ILE A 1038 -20.09 87.76 51.06
N LYS A 1039 -21.25 88.36 51.35
CA LYS A 1039 -21.41 89.82 51.44
C LYS A 1039 -20.46 90.46 52.46
N ALA A 1040 -20.30 89.83 53.63
CA ALA A 1040 -19.35 90.29 54.64
C ALA A 1040 -17.90 90.14 54.18
N ALA A 1041 -17.56 89.07 53.45
CA ALA A 1041 -16.24 88.85 52.88
C ALA A 1041 -15.85 89.92 51.84
N ILE A 1042 -16.76 90.26 50.91
CA ILE A 1042 -16.54 91.31 49.90
C ILE A 1042 -16.34 92.69 50.54
N ALA A 1043 -16.99 92.95 51.69
CA ALA A 1043 -16.91 94.23 52.39
C ALA A 1043 -15.58 94.45 53.16
N LEU A 1044 -14.79 93.40 53.40
CA LEU A 1044 -13.56 93.44 54.21
C LEU A 1044 -12.29 93.70 53.35
N THR A 1045 -12.31 94.75 52.52
CA THR A 1045 -11.19 95.07 51.61
C THR A 1045 -9.90 95.49 52.33
N ASP A 1046 -9.97 95.94 53.59
CA ASP A 1046 -8.84 96.57 54.30
C ASP A 1046 -7.94 95.58 55.05
N LYS A 1047 -8.21 94.26 54.98
CA LYS A 1047 -7.48 93.23 55.74
C LYS A 1047 -6.54 92.36 54.92
N ALA A 1048 -6.65 92.34 53.60
CA ALA A 1048 -5.78 91.57 52.71
C ALA A 1048 -4.73 92.51 52.07
N PRO A 1049 -3.41 92.27 52.24
CA PRO A 1049 -2.39 93.08 51.61
C PRO A 1049 -2.39 92.87 50.08
N GLY A 1050 -3.18 93.65 49.35
CA GLY A 1050 -3.21 93.63 47.87
C GLY A 1050 -4.56 93.89 47.19
N ILE A 1051 -5.69 93.88 47.90
CA ILE A 1051 -7.02 94.18 47.32
C ILE A 1051 -7.41 95.62 47.64
N THR A 1052 -7.72 96.44 46.62
CA THR A 1052 -8.31 97.76 46.79
C THR A 1052 -9.81 97.76 46.47
N SER A 1053 -10.54 98.81 46.83
CA SER A 1053 -11.95 98.95 46.41
C SER A 1053 -12.16 98.98 44.88
N ALA A 1054 -11.09 99.20 44.10
CA ALA A 1054 -11.11 99.14 42.64
C ALA A 1054 -10.99 97.70 42.09
N ASP A 1055 -10.49 96.77 42.90
CA ASP A 1055 -10.24 95.36 42.52
C ASP A 1055 -11.41 94.45 42.92
N LYS A 1056 -12.63 94.98 43.05
CA LYS A 1056 -13.82 94.19 43.46
C LYS A 1056 -14.29 93.20 42.40
N GLU A 1057 -14.06 93.54 41.14
CA GLU A 1057 -14.49 92.75 39.98
C GLU A 1057 -13.42 91.73 39.62
N THR A 1058 -13.80 90.56 39.15
CA THR A 1058 -12.90 89.48 38.72
C THR A 1058 -11.89 89.03 39.78
N THR A 1059 -12.26 89.16 41.06
CA THR A 1059 -11.41 88.87 42.22
C THR A 1059 -11.93 87.67 42.98
N VAL A 1060 -11.00 86.85 43.47
CA VAL A 1060 -11.31 85.69 44.32
C VAL A 1060 -11.13 86.07 45.79
N TYR A 1061 -12.20 85.96 46.56
CA TYR A 1061 -12.22 86.19 48.00
C TYR A 1061 -12.14 84.86 48.75
N GLY A 1062 -11.07 84.66 49.49
CA GLY A 1062 -10.94 83.54 50.44
C GLY A 1062 -11.47 83.93 51.82
N PHE A 1063 -12.40 83.16 52.38
CA PHE A 1063 -12.94 83.41 53.71
C PHE A 1063 -13.34 82.13 54.44
N THR A 1064 -13.38 82.20 55.78
CA THR A 1064 -13.88 81.10 56.62
C THR A 1064 -15.27 81.44 57.15
N TYR A 1065 -16.22 80.53 56.98
CA TYR A 1065 -17.59 80.66 57.48
C TYR A 1065 -18.07 79.34 58.09
N ASN A 1066 -18.58 79.41 59.33
CA ASN A 1066 -19.03 78.24 60.11
C ASN A 1066 -18.01 77.08 60.20
N GLY A 1067 -16.71 77.41 60.18
CA GLY A 1067 -15.62 76.45 60.29
C GLY A 1067 -15.12 75.85 58.97
N ASP A 1068 -15.77 76.18 57.84
CA ASP A 1068 -15.36 75.77 56.50
C ASP A 1068 -14.72 76.94 55.73
N ASN A 1069 -13.80 76.63 54.81
CA ASN A 1069 -13.17 77.61 53.94
C ASN A 1069 -13.88 77.71 52.59
N TYR A 1070 -14.00 78.92 52.06
CA TYR A 1070 -14.65 79.20 50.79
C TYR A 1070 -13.80 80.13 49.94
N LEU A 1071 -13.83 79.90 48.63
CA LEU A 1071 -13.29 80.79 47.60
C LEU A 1071 -14.45 81.28 46.73
N PHE A 1072 -14.67 82.59 46.72
CA PHE A 1072 -15.74 83.21 45.94
C PHE A 1072 -15.15 84.11 44.85
N TYR A 1073 -15.41 83.78 43.58
CA TYR A 1073 -15.05 84.62 42.44
C TYR A 1073 -16.22 85.52 42.06
N ASN A 1074 -15.99 86.83 42.16
CA ASN A 1074 -16.96 87.86 41.77
C ASN A 1074 -16.78 88.22 40.29
N ASN A 1075 -17.62 87.70 39.39
CA ASN A 1075 -17.39 87.75 37.95
C ASN A 1075 -17.55 89.17 37.35
N ALA A 1076 -18.69 89.85 37.59
CA ALA A 1076 -18.89 91.23 37.11
C ALA A 1076 -20.11 91.94 37.74
N ASN A 1077 -19.88 93.01 38.53
CA ASN A 1077 -20.73 94.22 38.67
C ASN A 1077 -20.39 95.13 39.87
N GLY A 1078 -19.29 94.88 40.59
CA GLY A 1078 -19.07 95.56 41.89
C GLY A 1078 -20.20 95.27 42.90
N SER A 1079 -20.92 94.16 42.69
CA SER A 1079 -21.96 93.67 43.60
C SER A 1079 -21.31 93.33 44.94
N ASP A 1080 -21.90 93.83 46.02
CA ASP A 1080 -21.49 93.48 47.38
C ASP A 1080 -22.15 92.17 47.86
N SER A 1081 -22.63 91.32 46.94
CA SER A 1081 -23.31 90.05 47.25
C SER A 1081 -23.27 89.10 46.05
N THR A 1082 -23.65 87.84 46.26
CA THR A 1082 -23.73 86.80 45.23
C THR A 1082 -24.69 87.18 44.11
N THR A 1083 -24.29 86.91 42.86
CA THR A 1083 -25.08 87.06 41.65
C THR A 1083 -25.06 85.76 40.83
N VAL A 1084 -25.95 85.68 39.83
CA VAL A 1084 -25.87 84.62 38.81
C VAL A 1084 -24.56 84.79 38.03
N ASP A 1085 -23.98 83.69 37.56
CA ASP A 1085 -22.67 83.65 36.87
C ASP A 1085 -21.42 83.84 37.75
N ASP A 1086 -21.56 84.18 39.03
CA ASP A 1086 -20.44 84.08 39.99
C ASP A 1086 -20.07 82.62 40.25
N VAL A 1087 -18.87 82.36 40.77
CA VAL A 1087 -18.40 81.00 41.07
C VAL A 1087 -18.04 80.89 42.55
N LEU A 1088 -18.57 79.86 43.21
CA LEU A 1088 -18.29 79.58 44.61
C LEU A 1088 -17.73 78.16 44.75
N VAL A 1089 -16.61 78.06 45.45
CA VAL A 1089 -15.97 76.81 45.79
C VAL A 1089 -15.87 76.70 47.31
N LYS A 1090 -16.29 75.55 47.84
CA LYS A 1090 -16.08 75.17 49.22
C LYS A 1090 -14.84 74.28 49.29
N LEU A 1091 -13.92 74.60 50.19
CA LEU A 1091 -12.75 73.80 50.51
C LEU A 1091 -12.99 73.08 51.85
N THR A 1092 -12.92 71.75 51.82
CA THR A 1092 -13.06 70.86 52.98
C THR A 1092 -11.89 69.87 53.01
N GLY A 1093 -11.65 69.19 54.13
CA GLY A 1093 -10.40 68.44 54.36
C GLY A 1093 -9.39 69.27 55.16
N THR A 1094 -8.27 68.68 55.61
CA THR A 1094 -7.27 69.31 56.51
C THR A 1094 -7.08 70.79 56.26
N THR A 1095 -7.19 71.62 57.31
CA THR A 1095 -7.24 73.09 57.30
C THR A 1095 -6.37 73.73 56.21
N VAL A 1096 -6.94 73.94 55.03
CA VAL A 1096 -6.31 74.68 53.94
C VAL A 1096 -5.97 76.06 54.49
N ASP A 1097 -4.69 76.41 54.50
CA ASP A 1097 -4.27 77.73 54.89
C ASP A 1097 -4.59 78.71 53.75
N LEU A 1098 -5.60 79.54 53.95
CA LEU A 1098 -5.99 80.52 52.93
C LEU A 1098 -4.87 81.56 52.68
N ASP A 1099 -3.90 81.71 53.58
CA ASP A 1099 -2.73 82.58 53.38
C ASP A 1099 -1.64 81.94 52.52
N SER A 1100 -1.64 80.60 52.36
CA SER A 1100 -0.70 79.90 51.47
C SER A 1100 -1.15 79.90 50.00
N ILE A 1101 -2.33 80.47 49.73
CA ILE A 1101 -2.90 80.60 48.40
C ILE A 1101 -2.34 81.85 47.70
N SER A 1102 -1.95 81.71 46.44
CA SER A 1102 -1.48 82.80 45.58
C SER A 1102 -2.12 82.75 44.19
N LEU A 1103 -1.96 83.84 43.44
CA LEU A 1103 -2.34 83.87 42.03
C LEU A 1103 -1.20 83.37 41.15
N ASP A 1104 -1.52 82.42 40.29
CA ASP A 1104 -0.74 82.07 39.12
C ASP A 1104 -1.49 82.57 37.88
N GLY A 1105 -0.83 83.42 37.10
CA GLY A 1105 -1.39 84.02 35.88
C GLY A 1105 -1.72 83.00 34.77
N ALA A 1106 -1.26 81.76 34.86
CA ALA A 1106 -1.56 80.68 33.92
C ALA A 1106 -2.68 79.73 34.39
N THR A 1107 -2.80 79.47 35.69
CA THR A 1107 -3.67 78.41 36.25
C THR A 1107 -4.78 78.91 37.17
N GLY A 1108 -4.76 80.18 37.60
CA GLY A 1108 -5.76 80.79 38.48
C GLY A 1108 -5.27 80.90 39.92
N VAL A 1109 -6.01 80.30 40.86
CA VAL A 1109 -5.67 80.32 42.30
C VAL A 1109 -4.93 79.03 42.65
N THR A 1110 -3.72 79.11 43.20
CA THR A 1110 -2.87 77.94 43.51
C THR A 1110 -2.33 78.00 44.93
N ILE A 1111 -2.03 76.84 45.52
CA ILE A 1111 -1.26 76.74 46.76
C ILE A 1111 0.20 76.47 46.41
N ALA A 1112 1.09 77.34 46.89
CA ALA A 1112 2.54 77.27 46.66
C ALA A 1112 3.21 76.05 47.31
#